data_AF-D3R084-F1
#
_entry.id   AF-D3R084-F1
#
_cell.length_a   1.000
_cell.length_b   1.000
_cell.length_c   1.000
_cell.angle_alpha   90.00
_cell.angle_beta   90.00
_cell.angle_gamma   90.00
#
_symmetry.space_group_name_H-M   'P 1'
#
loop_
_entity.id
_entity.type
_entity.pdbx_description
1 polymer ?
#
loop_
_entity_poly.entity_id
_entity_poly.type
_entity_poly.pdbx_seq_one_letter_code
_entity_poly.pdbx_strand_id
1 'polypeptide(L)'
;MKIIETELYLAKSATAGVKDGVSEAGEVSEVVFTPALSDVKAESAAPEFSACNGVGLCLGFFDGVHQGHRELLRTLIYECGKHGYSPDVWTFDTLPKFKRPGIVTGLLQTKEQRLHDLASIGVARTFIQKFTPALADLSGEDFLTKVVLPNLPVKLIVVGYDFRFGHNMSWGVEELANFSREHNIELRVVPPVTIGTETVHSAKIRTAIAAGDLSLAAKLSGRHFTLAGRVIKGNAIGRELGFATANILVDESRVLPPHGVYRSLTRVNGRAYRSISFLGIRPTVNEKQKHLQLETHIFDAAIDLYGSEINVELWEFMQPEKSFADLASLKSAIKQYCATAIKPNKVMEEMYLSMTVGNINVYYLPTDRFVLSRARIMFSLPLKPESAAVSVALSYLTSVTAAYPEENLLNKHLKNLYNASIYADGQKAGDIQETMIRVNALHQTPDGSKPFAEALDLALQCLLRPALNEKGGWRQDVFDRVKQNALDEWAAQQAYKPTAAWCKTLRLAFPDSVYSMSSIGDIEYLRQLSIADVERAYRETLSRAKVDIYILGRPDADLEAVLAERLPELAKFFTNPIVEIVPGRRPHPTSIQGCGSFTDNGQLEQSRLNVLLDTKIPYTSIKLISLALLNYVIGGDSSSLIFDLVREKHGLAYEIYTSILPFRSVLAVCAGIHPGEEIKTKTLLREALQEWKEKGLPEKAVARAKKMMQNEKLLLQDRPAALLEYYIRQLQSGWNLRPETYSEIVKAVTLPELQALAAQLEWKVDYSLQPTTDNKNFQEEMWGKIK
;
A
#
# COMPACT_ATOMS: atom_id res chain seq x y z
N MET A 1 28.53 -3.42 -0.91
CA MET A 1 29.47 -4.45 -0.38
C MET A 1 30.16 -4.02 0.92
N LYS A 2 30.74 -2.82 1.05
CA LYS A 2 31.35 -2.35 2.33
C LYS A 2 30.38 -2.00 3.49
N ILE A 3 29.08 -2.02 3.26
CA ILE A 3 28.04 -1.78 4.30
C ILE A 3 27.75 -3.07 5.11
N ILE A 4 27.97 -4.24 4.51
CA ILE A 4 27.64 -5.55 5.10
C ILE A 4 28.64 -5.95 6.21
N GLU A 5 29.90 -5.54 6.13
CA GLU A 5 30.91 -5.89 7.14
C GLU A 5 30.77 -5.10 8.45
N THR A 6 30.22 -3.88 8.41
CA THR A 6 29.99 -3.05 9.60
C THR A 6 28.71 -3.47 10.35
N GLU A 7 27.69 -3.96 9.65
CA GLU A 7 26.44 -4.48 10.24
C GLU A 7 26.64 -5.79 11.03
N LEU A 8 27.64 -6.60 10.66
CA LEU A 8 28.04 -7.81 11.40
C LEU A 8 28.76 -7.51 12.73
N TYR A 9 29.30 -6.30 12.91
CA TYR A 9 30.03 -5.93 14.13
C TYR A 9 29.08 -5.50 15.27
N LEU A 10 27.95 -4.88 14.96
CA LEU A 10 26.93 -4.48 15.94
C LEU A 10 26.08 -5.66 16.46
N ALA A 11 25.91 -6.72 15.64
CA ALA A 11 25.28 -7.97 16.08
C ALA A 11 26.07 -8.68 17.20
N LYS A 12 27.40 -8.45 17.29
CA LYS A 12 28.26 -9.03 18.33
C LYS A 12 28.28 -8.24 19.64
N SER A 13 27.86 -6.96 19.67
CA SER A 13 27.84 -6.18 20.92
C SER A 13 26.53 -6.30 21.69
N ALA A 14 25.42 -6.71 21.05
CA ALA A 14 24.14 -6.96 21.72
C ALA A 14 24.02 -8.37 22.35
N THR A 15 24.85 -9.33 21.93
CA THR A 15 25.00 -10.63 22.61
C THR A 15 25.75 -10.54 23.94
N ALA A 16 26.31 -9.37 24.29
CA ALA A 16 27.04 -9.17 25.54
C ALA A 16 26.16 -9.20 26.81
N GLY A 17 24.83 -9.21 26.66
CA GLY A 17 23.88 -9.46 27.76
C GLY A 17 23.46 -10.93 27.91
N VAL A 18 23.89 -11.82 27.02
CA VAL A 18 23.60 -13.26 27.09
C VAL A 18 24.78 -13.94 27.79
N LYS A 19 24.83 -13.89 29.12
CA LYS A 19 25.73 -14.78 29.88
C LYS A 19 25.05 -15.43 31.07
N ASP A 20 25.25 -16.75 31.07
CA ASP A 20 25.21 -17.74 32.14
C ASP A 20 23.80 -18.14 32.67
N GLY A 21 23.24 -19.19 32.06
CA GLY A 21 22.09 -19.92 32.61
C GLY A 21 21.08 -20.51 31.60
N VAL A 22 21.25 -20.31 30.30
CA VAL A 22 20.25 -20.76 29.29
C VAL A 22 20.46 -22.25 29.00
N SER A 23 19.43 -23.07 29.22
CA SER A 23 19.41 -24.48 28.80
C SER A 23 19.56 -24.61 27.28
N GLU A 24 19.99 -25.77 26.75
CA GLU A 24 20.05 -26.05 25.30
C GLU A 24 18.72 -25.76 24.56
N ALA A 25 17.60 -25.64 25.29
CA ALA A 25 16.28 -25.33 24.76
C ALA A 25 16.04 -23.83 24.48
N GLY A 26 16.86 -22.91 25.03
CA GLY A 26 16.65 -21.45 24.93
C GLY A 26 17.61 -20.70 24.01
N GLU A 27 18.44 -21.40 23.22
CA GLU A 27 19.46 -20.78 22.37
C GLU A 27 18.82 -20.05 21.16
N VAL A 28 18.63 -18.73 21.27
CA VAL A 28 18.26 -17.88 20.12
C VAL A 28 19.45 -17.86 19.17
N SER A 29 19.30 -18.41 17.96
CA SER A 29 20.42 -18.52 17.02
C SER A 29 20.80 -17.19 16.41
N GLU A 30 19.83 -16.29 16.26
CA GLU A 30 20.05 -14.99 15.63
C GLU A 30 18.96 -14.00 16.04
N VAL A 31 19.36 -12.77 16.34
CA VAL A 31 18.46 -11.62 16.45
C VAL A 31 18.76 -10.68 15.30
N VAL A 32 17.82 -10.56 14.38
CA VAL A 32 17.92 -9.62 13.26
C VAL A 32 17.19 -8.36 13.65
N PHE A 33 17.95 -7.29 13.90
CA PHE A 33 17.39 -5.97 14.00
C PHE A 33 17.06 -5.50 12.59
N THR A 34 15.83 -5.05 12.40
CA THR A 34 15.56 -4.21 11.25
C THR A 34 16.44 -2.99 11.44
N PRO A 35 17.38 -2.70 10.53
CA PRO A 35 18.09 -1.44 10.59
C PRO A 35 17.01 -0.37 10.72
N ALA A 36 17.19 0.60 11.62
CA ALA A 36 16.35 1.77 11.51
C ALA A 36 16.51 2.24 10.05
N LEU A 37 15.42 2.24 9.29
CA LEU A 37 15.41 2.79 7.93
C LEU A 37 15.62 4.32 7.96
N SER A 38 15.98 4.86 9.14
CA SER A 38 16.63 6.15 9.38
C SER A 38 18.07 5.94 9.84
N ASP A 39 18.98 6.70 9.20
CA ASP A 39 20.37 6.99 9.55
C ASP A 39 21.47 6.33 8.72
N VAL A 40 21.43 6.60 7.41
CA VAL A 40 22.69 6.76 6.66
C VAL A 40 23.15 8.21 6.82
N LYS A 41 23.98 8.42 7.86
CA LYS A 41 24.75 9.63 8.21
C LYS A 41 24.01 10.78 8.92
N ALA A 42 23.86 10.61 10.23
CA ALA A 42 24.31 11.61 11.19
C ALA A 42 25.18 10.88 12.23
N GLU A 43 26.38 11.36 12.51
CA GLU A 43 27.26 10.86 13.60
C GLU A 43 26.70 11.18 15.01
N SER A 44 25.38 11.22 15.18
CA SER A 44 24.75 11.47 16.46
C SER A 44 23.48 10.64 16.63
N ALA A 45 23.61 9.65 17.52
CA ALA A 45 22.58 8.80 18.11
C ALA A 45 21.83 7.87 17.15
N ALA A 46 22.01 6.55 17.37
CA ALA A 46 20.99 5.57 17.04
C ALA A 46 19.63 6.06 17.54
N PRO A 47 18.50 5.84 16.84
CA PRO A 47 17.21 6.09 17.44
C PRO A 47 17.16 5.31 18.76
N GLU A 48 16.93 6.03 19.85
CA GLU A 48 16.85 5.48 21.20
C GLU A 48 15.69 4.48 21.29
N PHE A 49 15.91 3.23 20.85
CA PHE A 49 15.04 2.09 21.13
C PHE A 49 14.98 1.78 22.64
N SER A 50 15.76 2.49 23.46
CA SER A 50 15.68 2.51 24.93
C SER A 50 14.44 3.24 25.49
N ALA A 51 13.60 3.84 24.65
CA ALA A 51 12.40 4.60 25.07
C ALA A 51 11.06 3.86 24.87
N CYS A 52 11.05 2.59 24.41
CA CYS A 52 9.80 1.85 24.24
C CYS A 52 9.24 1.36 25.60
N ASN A 53 7.94 1.53 25.83
CA ASN A 53 7.27 1.18 27.09
C ASN A 53 7.00 -0.34 27.27
N GLY A 54 7.46 -1.17 26.33
CA GLY A 54 7.23 -2.61 26.30
C GLY A 54 7.42 -3.22 24.91
N VAL A 55 7.19 -4.53 24.80
CA VAL A 55 7.26 -5.29 23.54
C VAL A 55 5.89 -5.86 23.19
N GLY A 56 5.45 -5.65 21.95
CA GLY A 56 4.44 -6.48 21.33
C GLY A 56 5.12 -7.58 20.54
N LEU A 57 4.70 -8.82 20.75
CA LEU A 57 5.33 -10.00 20.16
C LEU A 57 4.34 -10.75 19.26
N CYS A 58 4.69 -10.94 18.00
CA CYS A 58 3.98 -11.86 17.12
C CYS A 58 4.72 -13.20 17.04
N LEU A 59 4.03 -14.27 17.43
CA LEU A 59 4.56 -15.63 17.48
C LEU A 59 4.11 -16.42 16.23
N GLY A 60 5.05 -17.02 15.50
CA GLY A 60 4.72 -17.84 14.34
C GLY A 60 5.91 -18.41 13.59
N PHE A 61 5.68 -19.41 12.74
CA PHE A 61 6.76 -20.02 11.96
C PHE A 61 7.20 -19.17 10.74
N PHE A 62 6.31 -18.34 10.19
CA PHE A 62 6.58 -17.47 9.03
C PHE A 62 7.45 -18.18 7.95
N ASP A 63 6.97 -19.27 7.33
CA ASP A 63 7.65 -19.96 6.20
C ASP A 63 7.67 -19.14 4.90
N GLY A 64 6.87 -18.08 4.88
CA GLY A 64 6.86 -16.96 3.94
C GLY A 64 5.83 -15.94 4.42
N VAL A 65 6.04 -14.66 4.15
CA VAL A 65 5.16 -13.56 4.57
C VAL A 65 4.01 -13.41 3.57
N HIS A 66 3.00 -14.28 3.70
CA HIS A 66 1.78 -14.25 2.87
C HIS A 66 0.70 -13.32 3.47
N GLN A 67 -0.43 -13.14 2.77
CA GLN A 67 -1.49 -12.20 3.17
C GLN A 67 -2.02 -12.42 4.61
N GLY A 68 -2.16 -13.68 5.04
CA GLY A 68 -2.47 -14.01 6.44
C GLY A 68 -1.44 -13.47 7.45
N HIS A 69 -0.14 -13.71 7.22
CA HIS A 69 0.92 -13.13 8.05
C HIS A 69 0.96 -11.60 7.98
N ARG A 70 0.66 -10.99 6.82
CA ARG A 70 0.61 -9.53 6.70
C ARG A 70 -0.47 -8.92 7.59
N GLU A 71 -1.65 -9.54 7.72
CA GLU A 71 -2.69 -9.08 8.64
C GLU A 71 -2.26 -9.21 10.11
N LEU A 72 -1.58 -10.31 10.48
CA LEU A 72 -0.99 -10.49 11.81
C LEU A 72 0.00 -9.37 12.15
N LEU A 73 0.94 -9.14 11.25
CA LEU A 73 1.99 -8.14 11.43
C LEU A 73 1.42 -6.72 11.44
N ARG A 74 0.44 -6.41 10.59
CA ARG A 74 -0.25 -5.10 10.60
C ARG A 74 -1.01 -4.88 11.90
N THR A 75 -1.67 -5.91 12.43
CA THR A 75 -2.31 -5.84 13.75
C THR A 75 -1.27 -5.57 14.84
N LEU A 76 -0.13 -6.24 14.79
CA LEU A 76 1.00 -5.99 15.69
C LEU A 76 1.47 -4.53 15.61
N ILE A 77 1.77 -4.01 14.41
CA ILE A 77 2.22 -2.62 14.23
C ILE A 77 1.17 -1.64 14.78
N TYR A 78 -0.10 -1.88 14.44
CA TYR A 78 -1.21 -1.03 14.85
C TYR A 78 -1.37 -0.98 16.38
N GLU A 79 -1.38 -2.12 17.06
CA GLU A 79 -1.56 -2.17 18.51
C GLU A 79 -0.31 -1.67 19.24
N CYS A 80 0.90 -2.01 18.76
CA CYS A 80 2.15 -1.48 19.33
C CYS A 80 2.21 0.05 19.23
N GLY A 81 1.79 0.61 18.09
CA GLY A 81 1.75 2.04 17.87
C GLY A 81 0.83 2.80 18.82
N LYS A 82 -0.26 2.19 19.31
CA LYS A 82 -1.16 2.83 20.31
C LYS A 82 -0.51 3.01 21.68
N HIS A 83 0.39 2.10 22.04
CA HIS A 83 0.94 1.98 23.39
C HIS A 83 2.43 2.35 23.49
N GLY A 84 3.06 2.66 22.36
CA GLY A 84 4.51 2.91 22.29
C GLY A 84 5.34 1.66 22.55
N TYR A 85 4.85 0.49 22.14
CA TYR A 85 5.59 -0.77 22.23
C TYR A 85 6.47 -1.01 20.99
N SER A 86 7.53 -1.80 21.14
CA SER A 86 8.29 -2.31 19.98
C SER A 86 7.53 -3.46 19.32
N PRO A 87 7.27 -3.42 18.00
CA PRO A 87 6.65 -4.52 17.27
C PRO A 87 7.67 -5.57 16.84
N ASP A 88 7.71 -6.69 17.54
CA ASP A 88 8.70 -7.75 17.31
C ASP A 88 8.06 -9.06 16.82
N VAL A 89 8.86 -9.86 16.11
CA VAL A 89 8.49 -11.19 15.63
C VAL A 89 9.40 -12.24 16.25
N TRP A 90 8.82 -13.33 16.69
CA TRP A 90 9.55 -14.53 17.10
C TRP A 90 9.20 -15.69 16.18
N THR A 91 10.23 -16.25 15.56
CA THR A 91 10.12 -17.28 14.53
C THR A 91 11.21 -18.34 14.67
N PHE A 92 11.21 -19.34 13.78
CA PHE A 92 12.11 -20.48 13.84
C PHE A 92 12.89 -20.67 12.53
N ASP A 93 14.09 -21.24 12.64
CA ASP A 93 15.01 -21.40 11.51
C ASP A 93 14.58 -22.48 10.50
N THR A 94 13.89 -23.53 10.97
CA THR A 94 13.56 -24.72 10.19
C THR A 94 12.15 -25.22 10.46
N LEU A 95 11.44 -25.64 9.40
CA LEU A 95 10.10 -26.22 9.54
C LEU A 95 10.17 -27.41 10.50
N PRO A 96 9.28 -27.49 11.50
CA PRO A 96 9.15 -28.69 12.31
C PRO A 96 9.00 -29.91 11.38
N LYS A 97 9.86 -30.92 11.54
CA LYS A 97 9.91 -32.09 10.65
C LYS A 97 8.70 -33.02 10.87
N PHE A 98 7.50 -32.57 10.55
CA PHE A 98 6.31 -33.41 10.52
C PHE A 98 6.08 -33.87 9.08
N LYS A 99 6.74 -34.97 8.69
CA LYS A 99 6.43 -35.66 7.43
C LYS A 99 5.14 -36.45 7.60
N ARG A 100 4.00 -35.88 7.19
CA ARG A 100 2.80 -36.67 6.89
C ARG A 100 2.77 -37.02 5.39
N PRO A 101 2.47 -38.27 5.00
CA PRO A 101 2.31 -38.63 3.60
C PRO A 101 1.27 -37.72 2.90
N GLY A 102 1.56 -37.27 1.69
CA GLY A 102 0.64 -36.46 0.87
C GLY A 102 0.65 -34.95 1.11
N ILE A 103 1.47 -34.42 2.03
CA ILE A 103 1.61 -32.97 2.25
C ILE A 103 2.74 -32.42 1.37
N VAL A 104 2.46 -31.35 0.61
CA VAL A 104 3.48 -30.59 -0.12
C VAL A 104 4.40 -29.88 0.87
N THR A 105 5.70 -30.14 0.76
CA THR A 105 6.76 -29.61 1.64
C THR A 105 7.58 -28.54 0.93
N GLY A 106 8.48 -27.88 1.67
CA GLY A 106 9.35 -26.81 1.17
C GLY A 106 8.95 -25.42 1.66
N LEU A 107 9.91 -24.49 1.72
CA LEU A 107 9.66 -23.12 2.15
C LEU A 107 9.02 -22.28 1.05
N LEU A 108 8.12 -21.35 1.42
CA LEU A 108 7.53 -20.41 0.46
C LEU A 108 8.54 -19.36 0.01
N GLN A 109 9.46 -18.98 0.89
CA GLN A 109 10.49 -17.95 0.68
C GLN A 109 11.83 -18.36 1.28
N THR A 110 12.93 -17.79 0.78
CA THR A 110 14.24 -17.92 1.45
C THR A 110 14.25 -17.12 2.76
N LYS A 111 15.24 -17.34 3.62
CA LYS A 111 15.43 -16.56 4.85
C LYS A 111 15.55 -15.06 4.56
N GLU A 112 16.35 -14.70 3.56
CA GLU A 112 16.63 -13.31 3.16
C GLU A 112 15.35 -12.61 2.69
N GLN A 113 14.54 -13.30 1.88
CA GLN A 113 13.25 -12.78 1.42
C GLN A 113 12.30 -12.53 2.60
N ARG A 114 12.23 -13.47 3.56
CA ARG A 114 11.38 -13.31 4.75
C ARG A 114 11.79 -12.11 5.59
N LEU A 115 13.07 -11.99 5.90
CA LEU A 115 13.60 -10.88 6.71
C LEU A 115 13.34 -9.53 6.04
N HIS A 116 13.57 -9.45 4.74
CA HIS A 116 13.26 -8.25 3.96
C HIS A 116 11.77 -7.88 4.06
N ASP A 117 10.87 -8.85 3.94
CA ASP A 117 9.43 -8.57 4.01
C ASP A 117 8.95 -8.16 5.40
N LEU A 118 9.45 -8.83 6.45
CA LEU A 118 9.14 -8.47 7.84
C LEU A 118 9.58 -7.03 8.13
N ALA A 119 10.80 -6.67 7.72
CA ALA A 119 11.33 -5.31 7.81
C ALA A 119 10.43 -4.32 7.04
N SER A 120 10.06 -4.64 5.80
CA SER A 120 9.23 -3.75 4.96
C SER A 120 7.82 -3.48 5.52
N ILE A 121 7.26 -4.42 6.30
CA ILE A 121 5.97 -4.23 6.98
C ILE A 121 6.12 -3.39 8.23
N GLY A 122 7.30 -3.42 8.85
CA GLY A 122 7.66 -2.57 9.97
C GLY A 122 7.99 -3.27 11.27
N VAL A 123 8.30 -4.56 11.21
CA VAL A 123 8.83 -5.29 12.36
C VAL A 123 10.15 -4.65 12.79
N ALA A 124 10.30 -4.37 14.07
CA ALA A 124 11.53 -3.78 14.60
C ALA A 124 12.62 -4.84 14.80
N ARG A 125 12.25 -6.00 15.35
CA ARG A 125 13.19 -7.11 15.63
C ARG A 125 12.59 -8.45 15.24
N THR A 126 13.39 -9.30 14.63
CA THR A 126 13.05 -10.70 14.34
C THR A 126 13.97 -11.63 15.13
N PHE A 127 13.41 -12.35 16.08
CA PHE A 127 14.08 -13.41 16.84
C PHE A 127 13.96 -14.72 16.05
N ILE A 128 15.08 -15.28 15.61
CA ILE A 128 15.12 -16.58 14.95
C ILE A 128 15.62 -17.60 15.98
N GLN A 129 14.71 -18.46 16.41
CA GLN A 129 14.98 -19.54 17.35
C GLN A 129 15.38 -20.80 16.59
N LYS A 130 16.50 -21.41 17.00
CA LYS A 130 16.90 -22.72 16.48
C LYS A 130 15.95 -23.79 16.94
N PHE A 131 15.40 -24.59 16.03
CA PHE A 131 14.49 -25.67 16.41
C PHE A 131 15.26 -26.93 16.82
N THR A 132 15.44 -27.14 18.14
CA THR A 132 16.14 -28.29 18.72
C THR A 132 15.16 -29.31 19.32
N PRO A 133 15.55 -30.59 19.50
CA PRO A 133 14.73 -31.57 20.23
C PRO A 133 14.36 -31.09 21.64
N ALA A 134 15.31 -30.47 22.36
CA ALA A 134 15.06 -29.91 23.69
C ALA A 134 13.98 -28.82 23.68
N LEU A 135 13.96 -27.96 22.65
CA LEU A 135 12.89 -26.97 22.45
C LEU A 135 11.55 -27.64 22.10
N ALA A 136 11.56 -28.69 21.26
CA ALA A 136 10.35 -29.41 20.86
C ALA A 136 9.67 -30.18 22.00
N ASP A 137 10.42 -30.50 23.07
CA ASP A 137 9.92 -31.18 24.27
C ASP A 137 9.34 -30.22 25.33
N LEU A 138 9.49 -28.90 25.17
CA LEU A 138 8.92 -27.94 26.12
C LEU A 138 7.39 -27.86 26.01
N SER A 139 6.71 -27.74 27.15
CA SER A 139 5.31 -27.31 27.18
C SER A 139 5.18 -25.86 26.66
N GLY A 140 3.96 -25.44 26.30
CA GLY A 140 3.72 -24.06 25.89
C GLY A 140 4.05 -23.06 27.03
N GLU A 141 3.69 -23.42 28.27
CA GLU A 141 4.02 -22.64 29.46
C GLU A 141 5.53 -22.50 29.66
N ASP A 142 6.27 -23.61 29.58
CA ASP A 142 7.72 -23.61 29.76
C ASP A 142 8.41 -22.80 28.66
N PHE A 143 7.93 -22.88 27.42
CA PHE A 143 8.45 -22.04 26.34
C PHE A 143 8.26 -20.55 26.66
N LEU A 144 7.07 -20.13 27.10
CA LEU A 144 6.83 -18.72 27.41
C LEU A 144 7.62 -18.25 28.65
N THR A 145 7.58 -19.01 29.74
CA THR A 145 8.15 -18.63 31.04
C THR A 145 9.67 -18.78 31.12
N LYS A 146 10.26 -19.76 30.42
CA LYS A 146 11.70 -20.04 30.48
C LYS A 146 12.48 -19.48 29.29
N VAL A 147 11.83 -19.29 28.14
CA VAL A 147 12.52 -18.85 26.91
C VAL A 147 12.12 -17.43 26.50
N VAL A 148 10.83 -17.09 26.48
CA VAL A 148 10.38 -15.80 25.90
C VAL A 148 10.40 -14.66 26.92
N LEU A 149 9.62 -14.76 27.99
CA LEU A 149 9.40 -13.67 28.96
C LEU A 149 10.66 -13.23 29.73
N PRO A 150 11.63 -14.12 30.09
CA PRO A 150 12.85 -13.67 30.76
C PRO A 150 13.70 -12.72 29.91
N ASN A 151 13.58 -12.82 28.59
CA ASN A 151 14.41 -12.07 27.64
C ASN A 151 13.72 -10.79 27.13
N LEU A 152 12.40 -10.64 27.32
CA LEU A 152 11.62 -9.57 26.72
C LEU A 152 10.52 -9.06 27.66
N PRO A 153 10.36 -7.73 27.84
CA PRO A 153 9.24 -7.15 28.58
C PRO A 153 7.96 -7.16 27.72
N VAL A 154 7.43 -8.35 27.45
CA VAL A 154 6.24 -8.55 26.61
C VAL A 154 5.01 -7.97 27.30
N LYS A 155 4.32 -7.06 26.61
CA LYS A 155 3.06 -6.43 27.04
C LYS A 155 1.88 -6.82 26.17
N LEU A 156 2.15 -7.27 24.95
CA LEU A 156 1.17 -7.67 23.96
C LEU A 156 1.65 -8.92 23.22
N ILE A 157 0.76 -9.89 23.00
CA ILE A 157 0.97 -11.04 22.13
C ILE A 157 -0.06 -10.99 21.00
N VAL A 158 0.40 -11.17 19.77
CA VAL A 158 -0.45 -11.24 18.57
C VAL A 158 -0.28 -12.60 17.88
N VAL A 159 -1.37 -13.33 17.71
CA VAL A 159 -1.37 -14.67 17.10
C VAL A 159 -2.56 -14.87 16.16
N GLY A 160 -2.47 -15.87 15.28
CA GLY A 160 -3.59 -16.30 14.44
C GLY A 160 -4.61 -17.13 15.22
N TYR A 161 -5.84 -17.18 14.72
CA TYR A 161 -6.94 -17.98 15.30
C TYR A 161 -6.63 -19.48 15.42
N ASP A 162 -5.79 -20.02 14.54
CA ASP A 162 -5.38 -21.42 14.48
C ASP A 162 -4.00 -21.66 15.12
N PHE A 163 -3.45 -20.67 15.83
CA PHE A 163 -2.13 -20.77 16.44
C PHE A 163 -2.07 -21.95 17.44
N ARG A 164 -1.01 -22.74 17.30
CA ARG A 164 -0.69 -23.88 18.15
C ARG A 164 0.80 -23.95 18.38
N PHE A 165 1.21 -24.30 19.60
CA PHE A 165 2.61 -24.41 20.00
C PHE A 165 2.78 -25.34 21.22
N GLY A 166 4.02 -25.48 21.70
CA GLY A 166 4.37 -26.42 22.76
C GLY A 166 4.47 -27.86 22.26
N HIS A 167 4.92 -28.76 23.14
CA HIS A 167 5.13 -30.17 22.85
C HIS A 167 3.87 -30.78 22.23
N ASN A 168 4.02 -31.42 21.07
CA ASN A 168 2.94 -31.98 20.25
C ASN A 168 1.78 -31.01 19.94
N MET A 169 2.05 -29.70 19.83
CA MET A 169 1.04 -28.66 19.58
C MET A 169 -0.07 -28.64 20.65
N SER A 170 0.29 -28.98 21.90
CA SER A 170 -0.64 -29.12 23.02
C SER A 170 -1.25 -27.81 23.51
N TRP A 171 -0.67 -26.66 23.17
CA TRP A 171 -1.20 -25.35 23.52
C TRP A 171 -1.79 -24.64 22.31
N GLY A 172 -2.93 -23.98 22.50
CA GLY A 172 -3.59 -23.12 21.53
C GLY A 172 -3.99 -21.76 22.10
N VAL A 173 -4.97 -21.14 21.44
CA VAL A 173 -5.41 -19.77 21.75
C VAL A 173 -6.07 -19.68 23.13
N GLU A 174 -6.77 -20.71 23.57
CA GLU A 174 -7.48 -20.71 24.86
C GLU A 174 -6.49 -20.76 26.03
N GLU A 175 -5.52 -21.68 25.97
CA GLU A 175 -4.44 -21.81 26.95
C GLU A 175 -3.62 -20.52 26.99
N LEU A 176 -3.28 -19.96 25.83
CA LEU A 176 -2.57 -18.68 25.74
C LEU A 176 -3.39 -17.52 26.33
N ALA A 177 -4.71 -17.51 26.17
CA ALA A 177 -5.57 -16.48 26.74
C ALA A 177 -5.65 -16.55 28.27
N ASN A 178 -5.65 -17.76 28.85
CA ASN A 178 -5.55 -17.96 30.30
C ASN A 178 -4.19 -17.46 30.81
N PHE A 179 -3.10 -17.92 30.19
CA PHE A 179 -1.74 -17.50 30.52
C PHE A 179 -1.55 -15.97 30.43
N SER A 180 -2.04 -15.36 29.34
CA SER A 180 -1.91 -13.91 29.13
C SER A 180 -2.62 -13.11 30.22
N ARG A 181 -3.79 -13.57 30.70
CA ARG A 181 -4.51 -12.95 31.83
C ARG A 181 -3.73 -13.05 33.13
N GLU A 182 -3.14 -14.21 33.43
CA GLU A 182 -2.36 -14.45 34.65
C GLU A 182 -1.08 -13.60 34.69
N HIS A 183 -0.47 -13.35 33.54
CA HIS A 183 0.77 -12.59 33.41
C HIS A 183 0.58 -11.10 33.06
N ASN A 184 -0.66 -10.60 33.02
CA ASN A 184 -1.00 -9.22 32.62
C ASN A 184 -0.41 -8.83 31.25
N ILE A 185 -0.56 -9.74 30.29
CA ILE A 185 -0.18 -9.58 28.89
C ILE A 185 -1.46 -9.44 28.08
N GLU A 186 -1.52 -8.44 27.20
CA GLU A 186 -2.64 -8.31 26.29
C GLU A 186 -2.54 -9.36 25.17
N LEU A 187 -3.66 -10.00 24.83
CA LEU A 187 -3.73 -10.96 23.72
C LEU A 187 -4.62 -10.43 22.60
N ARG A 188 -4.10 -10.48 21.36
CA ARG A 188 -4.85 -10.20 20.14
C ARG A 188 -4.84 -11.41 19.23
N VAL A 189 -6.02 -11.94 18.98
CA VAL A 189 -6.23 -13.08 18.08
C VAL A 189 -6.75 -12.55 16.75
N VAL A 190 -5.97 -12.75 15.68
CA VAL A 190 -6.36 -12.33 14.34
C VAL A 190 -7.24 -13.40 13.68
N PRO A 191 -8.46 -13.05 13.23
CA PRO A 191 -9.36 -13.97 12.53
C PRO A 191 -8.74 -14.53 11.23
N PRO A 192 -9.29 -15.63 10.68
CA PRO A 192 -8.86 -16.13 9.38
C PRO A 192 -8.96 -15.05 8.30
N VAL A 193 -7.89 -14.90 7.52
CA VAL A 193 -7.90 -14.08 6.30
C VAL A 193 -8.41 -14.95 5.15
N THR A 194 -9.51 -14.54 4.56
CA THR A 194 -10.14 -15.23 3.43
C THR A 194 -10.13 -14.32 2.20
N ILE A 195 -9.67 -14.85 1.06
CA ILE A 195 -9.69 -14.12 -0.22
C ILE A 195 -10.62 -14.85 -1.20
N GLY A 196 -11.84 -14.34 -1.34
CA GLY A 196 -12.92 -15.06 -2.02
C GLY A 196 -13.39 -16.22 -1.15
N THR A 197 -13.32 -17.46 -1.67
CA THR A 197 -13.70 -18.67 -0.93
C THR A 197 -12.52 -19.37 -0.25
N GLU A 198 -11.31 -18.81 -0.39
CA GLU A 198 -10.06 -19.48 0.00
C GLU A 198 -9.49 -18.85 1.26
N THR A 199 -9.37 -19.65 2.33
CA THR A 199 -8.65 -19.24 3.54
C THR A 199 -7.14 -19.28 3.28
N VAL A 200 -6.44 -18.21 3.63
CA VAL A 200 -5.01 -18.06 3.37
C VAL A 200 -4.19 -18.86 4.39
N HIS A 201 -3.57 -19.94 3.93
CA HIS A 201 -2.60 -20.73 4.69
C HIS A 201 -1.39 -21.11 3.84
N SER A 202 -0.22 -21.24 4.46
CA SER A 202 0.99 -21.67 3.74
C SER A 202 0.84 -23.02 3.04
N ALA A 203 0.12 -23.97 3.65
CA ALA A 203 -0.15 -25.27 3.03
C ALA A 203 -0.94 -25.15 1.72
N LYS A 204 -1.96 -24.28 1.67
CA LYS A 204 -2.75 -24.03 0.46
C LYS A 204 -1.90 -23.38 -0.62
N ILE A 205 -1.06 -22.41 -0.25
CA ILE A 205 -0.14 -21.74 -1.17
C ILE A 205 0.85 -22.74 -1.77
N ARG A 206 1.43 -23.61 -0.94
CA ARG A 206 2.34 -24.68 -1.41
C ARG A 206 1.64 -25.61 -2.40
N THR A 207 0.43 -26.06 -2.08
CA THR A 207 -0.35 -26.92 -2.98
C THR A 207 -0.65 -26.22 -4.30
N ALA A 208 -1.01 -24.94 -4.29
CA ALA A 208 -1.24 -24.15 -5.50
C ALA A 208 0.03 -24.04 -6.36
N ILE A 209 1.19 -23.76 -5.74
CA ILE A 209 2.48 -23.70 -6.43
C ILE A 209 2.81 -25.06 -7.06
N ALA A 210 2.75 -26.15 -6.29
CA ALA A 210 3.06 -27.49 -6.75
C ALA A 210 2.11 -28.00 -7.85
N ALA A 211 0.87 -27.50 -7.88
CA ALA A 211 -0.11 -27.78 -8.93
C ALA A 211 0.05 -26.89 -10.18
N GLY A 212 0.92 -25.88 -10.15
CA GLY A 212 1.09 -24.90 -11.23
C GLY A 212 0.04 -23.78 -11.26
N ASP A 213 -0.84 -23.69 -10.26
CA ASP A 213 -1.81 -22.60 -10.11
C ASP A 213 -1.14 -21.38 -9.47
N LEU A 214 -0.27 -20.74 -10.25
CA LEU A 214 0.50 -19.57 -9.82
C LEU A 214 -0.37 -18.33 -9.60
N SER A 215 -1.52 -18.25 -10.28
CA SER A 215 -2.49 -17.17 -10.06
C SER A 215 -3.12 -17.26 -8.67
N LEU A 216 -3.54 -18.45 -8.23
CA LEU A 216 -4.04 -18.65 -6.86
C LEU A 216 -2.92 -18.44 -5.84
N ALA A 217 -1.72 -18.96 -6.09
CA ALA A 217 -0.57 -18.75 -5.22
C ALA A 217 -0.28 -17.26 -5.01
N ALA A 218 -0.26 -16.48 -6.09
CA ALA A 218 -0.02 -15.04 -6.04
C ALA A 218 -1.13 -14.27 -5.31
N LYS A 219 -2.39 -14.67 -5.54
CA LYS A 219 -3.55 -14.11 -4.85
C LYS A 219 -3.45 -14.29 -3.32
N LEU A 220 -3.10 -15.50 -2.86
CA LEU A 220 -3.02 -15.83 -1.43
C LEU A 220 -1.74 -15.33 -0.76
N SER A 221 -0.62 -15.27 -1.48
CA SER A 221 0.65 -14.76 -0.97
C SER A 221 0.72 -13.22 -1.01
N GLY A 222 -0.03 -12.60 -1.93
CA GLY A 222 0.06 -11.16 -2.25
C GLY A 222 1.24 -10.80 -3.14
N ARG A 223 1.87 -11.78 -3.81
CA ARG A 223 3.03 -11.61 -4.69
C ARG A 223 3.22 -12.79 -5.66
N HIS A 224 3.83 -12.55 -6.82
CA HIS A 224 4.20 -13.64 -7.72
C HIS A 224 5.26 -14.57 -7.12
N PHE A 225 5.15 -15.87 -7.39
CA PHE A 225 6.14 -16.84 -6.92
C PHE A 225 7.50 -16.54 -7.60
N THR A 226 8.53 -16.35 -6.79
CA THR A 226 9.83 -15.87 -7.27
C THR A 226 10.93 -16.86 -6.95
N LEU A 227 11.72 -17.19 -7.97
CA LEU A 227 12.98 -17.92 -7.87
C LEU A 227 14.13 -16.93 -8.08
N ALA A 228 15.12 -16.97 -7.21
CA ALA A 228 16.27 -16.08 -7.25
C ALA A 228 17.55 -16.90 -7.36
N GLY A 229 18.55 -16.36 -8.04
CA GLY A 229 19.86 -16.98 -8.07
C GLY A 229 20.86 -16.26 -8.97
N ARG A 230 22.10 -16.68 -8.84
CA ARG A 230 23.21 -16.22 -9.67
C ARG A 230 23.19 -16.89 -11.03
N VAL A 231 23.34 -16.09 -12.09
CA VAL A 231 23.39 -16.59 -13.46
C VAL A 231 24.68 -17.37 -13.70
N ILE A 232 24.53 -18.64 -14.05
CA ILE A 232 25.61 -19.58 -14.35
C ILE A 232 25.74 -19.85 -15.85
N LYS A 233 26.93 -20.33 -16.24
CA LYS A 233 27.20 -20.74 -17.62
C LYS A 233 26.46 -22.04 -17.96
N GLY A 234 25.65 -22.00 -19.01
CA GLY A 234 24.99 -23.18 -19.59
C GLY A 234 25.65 -23.64 -20.89
N ASN A 235 25.02 -24.59 -21.59
CA ASN A 235 25.51 -25.15 -22.86
C ASN A 235 25.40 -24.21 -24.08
N ALA A 236 24.96 -22.97 -23.88
CA ALA A 236 24.77 -21.94 -24.92
C ALA A 236 23.86 -22.30 -26.13
N ILE A 237 23.16 -23.44 -26.11
CA ILE A 237 22.24 -23.88 -27.18
C ILE A 237 21.17 -22.83 -27.51
N GLY A 238 20.59 -22.19 -26.48
CA GLY A 238 19.60 -21.13 -26.68
C GLY A 238 20.14 -19.97 -27.54
N ARG A 239 21.42 -19.61 -27.37
CA ARG A 239 22.08 -18.56 -28.16
C ARG A 239 22.16 -18.93 -29.64
N GLU A 240 22.48 -20.19 -29.97
CA GLU A 240 22.51 -20.69 -31.35
C GLU A 240 21.12 -20.65 -32.02
N LEU A 241 20.07 -20.81 -31.22
CA LEU A 241 18.68 -20.76 -31.69
C LEU A 241 18.11 -19.33 -31.78
N GLY A 242 18.84 -18.31 -31.31
CA GLY A 242 18.40 -16.91 -31.25
C GLY A 242 17.67 -16.52 -29.96
N PHE A 243 17.71 -17.37 -28.93
CA PHE A 243 17.04 -17.20 -27.64
C PHE A 243 18.05 -17.39 -26.49
N ALA A 244 18.96 -16.45 -26.31
CA ALA A 244 19.95 -16.52 -25.23
C ALA A 244 19.25 -16.64 -23.87
N THR A 245 19.69 -17.58 -23.03
CA THR A 245 19.11 -17.85 -21.70
C THR A 245 20.08 -17.56 -20.57
N ALA A 246 19.57 -16.91 -19.53
CA ALA A 246 20.19 -16.83 -18.22
C ALA A 246 19.77 -18.06 -17.40
N ASN A 247 20.73 -18.84 -16.91
CA ASN A 247 20.43 -20.06 -16.15
C ASN A 247 20.74 -19.83 -14.68
N ILE A 248 19.84 -20.21 -13.78
CA ILE A 248 20.07 -20.18 -12.33
C ILE A 248 19.87 -21.56 -11.71
N LEU A 249 20.64 -21.86 -10.66
CA LEU A 249 20.40 -23.04 -9.82
C LEU A 249 19.20 -22.76 -8.91
N VAL A 250 18.33 -23.76 -8.77
CA VAL A 250 17.13 -23.63 -7.94
C VAL A 250 17.40 -24.25 -6.56
N ASP A 251 17.03 -23.54 -5.50
CA ASP A 251 17.07 -24.05 -4.13
C ASP A 251 15.95 -25.07 -3.92
N GLU A 252 16.32 -26.35 -3.83
CA GLU A 252 15.39 -27.48 -3.65
C GLU A 252 14.76 -27.53 -2.24
N SER A 253 15.18 -26.68 -1.30
CA SER A 253 14.50 -26.51 -0.01
C SER A 253 13.17 -25.73 -0.12
N ARG A 254 12.95 -25.05 -1.26
CA ARG A 254 11.73 -24.32 -1.58
C ARG A 254 10.62 -25.26 -2.05
N VAL A 255 9.38 -24.82 -1.93
CA VAL A 255 8.31 -25.43 -2.74
C VAL A 255 8.57 -25.11 -4.21
N LEU A 256 8.38 -26.09 -5.09
CA LEU A 256 8.66 -25.98 -6.51
C LEU A 256 7.39 -26.20 -7.34
N PRO A 257 7.18 -25.41 -8.41
CA PRO A 257 6.09 -25.66 -9.34
C PRO A 257 6.47 -26.78 -10.34
N PRO A 258 5.51 -27.26 -11.17
CA PRO A 258 5.77 -28.32 -12.15
C PRO A 258 6.94 -28.00 -13.11
N HIS A 259 7.58 -29.02 -13.68
CA HIS A 259 8.54 -28.76 -14.76
C HIS A 259 7.82 -28.30 -16.03
N GLY A 260 8.38 -27.32 -16.73
CA GLY A 260 7.82 -26.79 -17.96
C GLY A 260 8.12 -25.32 -18.21
N VAL A 261 7.34 -24.72 -19.11
CA VAL A 261 7.50 -23.35 -19.61
C VAL A 261 6.56 -22.41 -18.88
N TYR A 262 7.10 -21.26 -18.51
CA TYR A 262 6.44 -20.20 -17.75
C TYR A 262 6.54 -18.87 -18.46
N ARG A 263 5.46 -18.09 -18.38
CA ARG A 263 5.53 -16.65 -18.57
C ARG A 263 6.12 -16.04 -17.30
N SER A 264 7.07 -15.15 -17.46
CA SER A 264 7.84 -14.62 -16.32
C SER A 264 8.17 -13.14 -16.46
N LEU A 265 8.50 -12.52 -15.33
CA LEU A 265 9.11 -11.20 -15.25
C LEU A 265 10.44 -11.35 -14.51
N THR A 266 11.53 -10.97 -15.18
CA THR A 266 12.88 -11.08 -14.61
C THR A 266 13.39 -9.73 -14.17
N ARG A 267 13.79 -9.63 -12.90
CA ARG A 267 14.46 -8.46 -12.33
C ARG A 267 15.96 -8.66 -12.31
N VAL A 268 16.67 -7.69 -12.89
CA VAL A 268 18.12 -7.59 -12.84
C VAL A 268 18.53 -6.14 -12.76
N ASN A 269 19.50 -5.82 -11.89
CA ASN A 269 20.05 -4.48 -11.72
C ASN A 269 18.98 -3.39 -11.52
N GLY A 270 17.98 -3.68 -10.68
CA GLY A 270 16.89 -2.75 -10.37
C GLY A 270 15.85 -2.57 -11.48
N ARG A 271 15.95 -3.27 -12.62
CA ARG A 271 14.99 -3.21 -13.73
C ARG A 271 14.33 -4.56 -13.97
N ALA A 272 13.04 -4.52 -14.33
CA ALA A 272 12.21 -5.65 -14.64
C ALA A 272 12.02 -5.77 -16.15
N TYR A 273 12.16 -6.98 -16.66
CA TYR A 273 12.03 -7.32 -18.06
C TYR A 273 11.05 -8.47 -18.22
N ARG A 274 10.20 -8.39 -19.23
CA ARG A 274 9.35 -9.51 -19.62
C ARG A 274 10.24 -10.67 -20.11
N SER A 275 9.87 -11.89 -19.78
CA SER A 275 10.68 -13.08 -20.09
C SER A 275 9.84 -14.34 -20.21
N ILE A 276 10.41 -15.38 -20.83
CA ILE A 276 9.95 -16.76 -20.67
C ILE A 276 10.98 -17.55 -19.88
N SER A 277 10.50 -18.48 -19.05
CA SER A 277 11.37 -19.33 -18.24
C SER A 277 11.02 -20.79 -18.38
N PHE A 278 12.02 -21.66 -18.48
CA PHE A 278 11.87 -23.10 -18.47
C PHE A 278 12.46 -23.64 -17.16
N LEU A 279 11.64 -24.34 -16.37
CA LEU A 279 12.07 -25.05 -15.17
C LEU A 279 12.17 -26.54 -15.49
N GLY A 280 13.35 -27.12 -15.33
CA GLY A 280 13.57 -28.54 -15.61
C GLY A 280 14.92 -29.07 -15.16
N ILE A 281 15.08 -30.39 -15.22
CA ILE A 281 16.31 -31.07 -14.86
C ILE A 281 17.18 -31.21 -16.09
N ARG A 282 18.41 -30.69 -16.04
CA ARG A 282 19.38 -30.96 -17.10
C ARG A 282 20.10 -32.30 -16.88
N PRO A 283 20.15 -33.19 -17.89
CA PRO A 283 21.12 -34.27 -17.89
C PRO A 283 22.52 -33.68 -18.10
N THR A 284 23.35 -33.69 -17.06
CA THR A 284 24.78 -33.39 -17.16
C THR A 284 25.54 -34.59 -17.72
N VAL A 285 26.68 -34.34 -18.36
CA VAL A 285 27.60 -35.35 -18.92
C VAL A 285 28.03 -36.39 -17.88
N ASN A 286 27.96 -36.07 -16.58
CA ASN A 286 28.04 -36.99 -15.47
C ASN A 286 26.63 -37.29 -14.92
N GLU A 287 26.16 -38.54 -15.02
CA GLU A 287 24.83 -38.96 -14.52
C GLU A 287 24.63 -38.78 -13.00
N LYS A 288 25.72 -38.53 -12.26
CA LYS A 288 25.73 -38.33 -10.80
C LYS A 288 25.41 -36.90 -10.33
N GLN A 289 25.20 -35.93 -11.25
CA GLN A 289 24.95 -34.51 -10.90
C GLN A 289 23.77 -33.91 -11.68
N LYS A 290 22.58 -34.50 -11.54
CA LYS A 290 21.34 -33.87 -12.01
C LYS A 290 21.03 -32.66 -11.12
N HIS A 291 21.00 -31.47 -11.72
CA HIS A 291 20.61 -30.24 -11.01
C HIS A 291 19.35 -29.66 -11.64
N LEU A 292 18.40 -29.25 -10.79
CA LEU A 292 17.25 -28.47 -11.21
C LEU A 292 17.70 -27.06 -11.59
N GLN A 293 17.32 -26.60 -12.78
CA GLN A 293 17.68 -25.28 -13.30
C GLN A 293 16.47 -24.54 -13.81
N LEU A 294 16.52 -23.22 -13.68
CA LEU A 294 15.61 -22.30 -14.34
C LEU A 294 16.37 -21.60 -15.46
N GLU A 295 15.93 -21.80 -16.70
CA GLU A 295 16.49 -21.18 -17.89
C GLU A 295 15.57 -20.06 -18.38
N THR A 296 16.05 -18.83 -18.36
CA THR A 296 15.21 -17.66 -18.61
C THR A 296 15.69 -16.88 -19.82
N HIS A 297 14.82 -16.73 -20.82
CA HIS A 297 15.05 -15.85 -21.96
C HIS A 297 14.36 -14.51 -21.71
N ILE A 298 15.16 -13.44 -21.61
CA ILE A 298 14.70 -12.08 -21.36
C ILE A 298 14.49 -11.35 -22.68
N PHE A 299 13.34 -10.69 -22.84
CA PHE A 299 13.03 -9.91 -24.03
C PHE A 299 13.77 -8.57 -24.00
N ASP A 300 14.17 -8.11 -25.19
CA ASP A 300 14.71 -6.76 -25.44
C ASP A 300 15.93 -6.38 -24.58
N ALA A 301 16.65 -7.38 -24.04
CA ALA A 301 17.86 -7.19 -23.24
C ALA A 301 19.11 -7.63 -24.01
N ALA A 302 19.92 -6.66 -24.43
CA ALA A 302 21.29 -6.88 -24.90
C ALA A 302 22.28 -6.75 -23.71
N ILE A 303 22.05 -7.55 -22.65
CA ILE A 303 22.81 -7.44 -21.40
C ILE A 303 23.58 -8.75 -21.16
N ASP A 304 24.87 -8.65 -20.83
CA ASP A 304 25.60 -9.80 -20.29
C ASP A 304 25.22 -9.98 -18.82
N LEU A 305 24.62 -11.12 -18.51
CA LEU A 305 24.05 -11.41 -17.20
C LEU A 305 24.94 -12.37 -16.40
N TYR A 306 26.02 -12.91 -16.96
CA TYR A 306 26.83 -13.90 -16.27
C TYR A 306 27.36 -13.39 -14.93
N GLY A 307 27.18 -14.18 -13.88
CA GLY A 307 27.57 -13.81 -12.52
C GLY A 307 26.66 -12.80 -11.83
N SER A 308 25.65 -12.24 -12.51
CA SER A 308 24.65 -11.36 -11.89
C SER A 308 23.63 -12.16 -11.07
N GLU A 309 23.15 -11.58 -9.98
CA GLU A 309 21.97 -12.08 -9.25
C GLU A 309 20.72 -11.63 -10.00
N ILE A 310 19.81 -12.57 -10.28
CA ILE A 310 18.51 -12.26 -10.90
C ILE A 310 17.37 -12.82 -10.05
N ASN A 311 16.21 -12.15 -10.11
CA ASN A 311 14.96 -12.65 -9.54
C ASN A 311 13.98 -12.89 -10.68
N VAL A 312 13.46 -14.11 -10.79
CA VAL A 312 12.52 -14.50 -11.84
C VAL A 312 11.16 -14.76 -11.20
N GLU A 313 10.22 -13.86 -11.43
CA GLU A 313 8.84 -14.01 -11.04
C GLU A 313 8.13 -14.90 -12.07
N LEU A 314 7.56 -16.02 -11.63
CA LEU A 314 6.76 -16.91 -12.46
C LEU A 314 5.29 -16.49 -12.36
N TRP A 315 4.75 -15.97 -13.46
CA TRP A 315 3.40 -15.39 -13.49
C TRP A 315 2.34 -16.40 -13.94
N GLU A 316 2.67 -17.23 -14.93
CA GLU A 316 1.73 -18.18 -15.53
C GLU A 316 2.47 -19.45 -15.97
N PHE A 317 1.94 -20.61 -15.60
CA PHE A 317 2.39 -21.89 -16.13
C PHE A 317 1.76 -22.09 -17.52
N MET A 318 2.60 -22.11 -18.56
CA MET A 318 2.11 -22.13 -19.95
C MET A 318 1.97 -23.54 -20.50
N GLN A 319 2.93 -24.42 -20.22
CA GLN A 319 2.99 -25.75 -20.83
C GLN A 319 3.90 -26.66 -19.99
N PRO A 320 3.52 -27.94 -19.74
CA PRO A 320 4.43 -28.93 -19.17
C PRO A 320 5.64 -29.20 -20.06
N GLU A 321 6.71 -29.72 -19.47
CA GLU A 321 7.89 -30.17 -20.21
C GLU A 321 7.52 -31.11 -21.37
N LYS A 322 8.14 -30.87 -22.54
CA LYS A 322 7.88 -31.62 -23.78
C LYS A 322 9.18 -31.90 -24.51
N SER A 323 9.33 -33.14 -24.97
CA SER A 323 10.42 -33.54 -25.87
C SER A 323 10.12 -33.15 -27.33
N PHE A 324 11.14 -32.74 -28.07
CA PHE A 324 11.05 -32.37 -29.48
C PHE A 324 11.89 -33.31 -30.34
N ALA A 325 11.40 -33.64 -31.54
CA ALA A 325 12.06 -34.57 -32.45
C ALA A 325 13.36 -33.98 -33.07
N ASP A 326 13.41 -32.65 -33.24
CA ASP A 326 14.55 -31.95 -33.82
C ASP A 326 14.65 -30.49 -33.30
N LEU A 327 15.78 -29.84 -33.59
CA LEU A 327 16.06 -28.45 -33.20
C LEU A 327 15.12 -27.43 -33.88
N ALA A 328 14.65 -27.73 -35.10
CA ALA A 328 13.75 -26.83 -35.83
C ALA A 328 12.38 -26.73 -35.15
N SER A 329 11.86 -27.88 -34.70
CA SER A 329 10.63 -28.03 -33.93
C SER A 329 10.72 -27.32 -32.58
N LEU A 330 11.85 -27.45 -31.88
CA LEU A 330 12.11 -26.71 -30.64
C LEU A 330 12.14 -25.20 -30.88
N LYS A 331 12.85 -24.73 -31.91
CA LYS A 331 12.94 -23.30 -32.26
C LYS A 331 11.57 -22.70 -32.57
N SER A 332 10.74 -23.42 -33.33
CA SER A 332 9.38 -23.01 -33.66
C SER A 332 8.51 -22.88 -32.40
N ALA A 333 8.59 -23.86 -31.49
CA ALA A 333 7.87 -23.83 -30.23
C ALA A 333 8.29 -22.65 -29.34
N ILE A 334 9.59 -22.40 -29.16
CA ILE A 334 10.09 -21.25 -28.38
C ILE A 334 9.57 -19.94 -28.96
N LYS A 335 9.60 -19.78 -30.30
CA LYS A 335 9.05 -18.58 -30.96
C LYS A 335 7.58 -18.36 -30.65
N GLN A 336 6.78 -19.43 -30.63
CA GLN A 336 5.36 -19.37 -30.28
C GLN A 336 5.15 -19.02 -28.80
N TYR A 337 5.97 -19.58 -27.89
CA TYR A 337 5.93 -19.25 -26.47
C TYR A 337 6.27 -17.77 -26.23
N CYS A 338 7.33 -17.25 -26.85
CA CYS A 338 7.67 -15.83 -26.80
C CYS A 338 6.53 -14.94 -27.30
N ALA A 339 5.96 -15.25 -28.47
CA ALA A 339 4.86 -14.48 -29.04
C ALA A 339 3.60 -14.47 -28.15
N THR A 340 3.37 -15.57 -27.42
CA THR A 340 2.26 -15.68 -26.45
C THR A 340 2.55 -14.90 -25.17
N ALA A 341 3.79 -14.95 -24.68
CA ALA A 341 4.22 -14.31 -23.43
C ALA A 341 4.29 -12.78 -23.50
N ILE A 342 4.61 -12.21 -24.68
CA ILE A 342 4.72 -10.76 -24.88
C ILE A 342 3.36 -10.06 -24.84
N LYS A 343 2.28 -10.72 -25.30
CA LYS A 343 0.95 -10.12 -25.37
C LYS A 343 0.40 -9.87 -23.96
N PRO A 344 -0.09 -8.65 -23.64
CA PRO A 344 -0.84 -8.41 -22.42
C PRO A 344 -2.02 -9.37 -22.33
N ASN A 345 -2.21 -9.99 -21.17
CA ASN A 345 -3.39 -10.79 -20.84
C ASN A 345 -3.95 -10.33 -19.49
N LYS A 346 -5.04 -10.95 -19.02
CA LYS A 346 -5.63 -10.62 -17.71
C LYS A 346 -4.66 -10.79 -16.51
N VAL A 347 -3.60 -11.58 -16.67
CA VAL A 347 -2.54 -11.74 -15.66
C VAL A 347 -1.55 -10.57 -15.72
N MET A 348 -1.33 -9.98 -16.90
CA MET A 348 -0.41 -8.85 -17.11
C MET A 348 -1.00 -7.46 -16.86
N GLU A 349 -2.33 -7.30 -16.85
CA GLU A 349 -2.99 -6.01 -16.51
C GLU A 349 -3.00 -5.73 -14.99
N GLU A 350 -1.85 -5.97 -14.37
CA GLU A 350 -1.53 -5.68 -12.98
C GLU A 350 -0.38 -4.66 -12.93
N MET A 351 -0.38 -3.81 -11.91
CA MET A 351 0.70 -2.86 -11.70
C MET A 351 1.94 -3.56 -11.14
N TYR A 352 3.10 -3.34 -11.77
CA TYR A 352 4.37 -3.89 -11.30
C TYR A 352 5.45 -2.81 -11.24
N LEU A 353 6.37 -2.94 -10.28
CA LEU A 353 7.58 -2.14 -10.24
C LEU A 353 8.42 -2.48 -11.48
N SER A 354 8.65 -1.52 -12.37
CA SER A 354 9.41 -1.69 -13.60
C SER A 354 10.88 -1.43 -13.39
N MET A 355 11.23 -0.31 -12.76
CA MET A 355 12.62 0.01 -12.49
C MET A 355 12.77 0.87 -11.25
N THR A 356 13.94 0.80 -10.63
CA THR A 356 14.38 1.70 -9.58
C THR A 356 15.69 2.35 -10.01
N VAL A 357 15.73 3.68 -10.06
CA VAL A 357 16.92 4.47 -10.39
C VAL A 357 17.18 5.43 -9.23
N GLY A 358 18.24 5.20 -8.47
CA GLY A 358 18.44 5.89 -7.19
C GLY A 358 17.30 5.56 -6.22
N ASN A 359 16.54 6.56 -5.79
CA ASN A 359 15.36 6.43 -4.94
C ASN A 359 14.03 6.55 -5.73
N ILE A 360 14.10 6.67 -7.06
CA ILE A 360 12.93 6.85 -7.91
C ILE A 360 12.46 5.46 -8.34
N ASN A 361 11.22 5.12 -7.99
CA ASN A 361 10.57 3.90 -8.48
C ASN A 361 9.65 4.23 -9.63
N VAL A 362 9.69 3.42 -10.70
CA VAL A 362 8.73 3.52 -11.80
C VAL A 362 7.86 2.29 -11.81
N TYR A 363 6.55 2.47 -11.74
CA TYR A 363 5.54 1.42 -11.78
C TYR A 363 4.78 1.47 -13.11
N TYR A 364 4.64 0.32 -13.77
CA TYR A 364 3.81 0.19 -14.96
C TYR A 364 2.53 -0.57 -14.66
N LEU A 365 1.42 -0.05 -15.16
CA LEU A 365 0.18 -0.78 -15.38
C LEU A 365 -0.02 -0.92 -16.91
N PRO A 366 0.46 -2.01 -17.52
CA PRO A 366 0.40 -2.18 -18.95
C PRO A 366 -1.03 -2.53 -19.38
N THR A 367 -1.58 -1.77 -20.33
CA THR A 367 -2.93 -2.06 -20.86
C THR A 367 -3.11 -1.53 -22.27
N ASP A 368 -3.88 -2.27 -23.06
CA ASP A 368 -4.27 -1.91 -24.43
C ASP A 368 -5.68 -1.33 -24.51
N ARG A 369 -6.39 -1.21 -23.38
CA ARG A 369 -7.80 -0.80 -23.29
C ARG A 369 -8.04 0.66 -23.66
N PHE A 370 -7.02 1.51 -23.52
CA PHE A 370 -7.16 2.94 -23.66
C PHE A 370 -6.23 3.49 -24.73
N VAL A 371 -6.73 4.47 -25.48
CA VAL A 371 -5.90 5.26 -26.41
C VAL A 371 -5.05 6.28 -25.65
N LEU A 372 -5.52 6.72 -24.47
CA LEU A 372 -4.82 7.64 -23.58
C LEU A 372 -3.85 6.88 -22.68
N SER A 373 -2.64 7.42 -22.53
CA SER A 373 -1.72 7.04 -21.46
C SER A 373 -1.70 8.12 -20.39
N ARG A 374 -1.39 7.71 -19.15
CA ARG A 374 -1.35 8.61 -17.99
C ARG A 374 -0.11 8.33 -17.16
N ALA A 375 0.55 9.38 -16.70
CA ALA A 375 1.60 9.29 -15.70
C ALA A 375 1.25 10.12 -14.46
N ARG A 376 1.76 9.68 -13.31
CA ARG A 376 1.80 10.46 -12.08
C ARG A 376 3.19 10.41 -11.50
N ILE A 377 3.85 11.54 -11.43
CA ILE A 377 5.14 11.69 -10.74
C ILE A 377 4.80 12.15 -9.33
N MET A 378 4.82 11.23 -8.37
CA MET A 378 4.37 11.47 -7.01
C MET A 378 5.53 11.67 -6.05
N PHE A 379 5.47 12.74 -5.27
CA PHE A 379 6.41 13.10 -4.22
C PHE A 379 5.71 12.94 -2.88
N SER A 380 6.23 12.05 -2.04
CA SER A 380 5.73 11.81 -0.69
C SER A 380 6.69 12.42 0.33
N LEU A 381 6.15 13.26 1.21
CA LEU A 381 6.84 13.90 2.33
C LEU A 381 5.94 13.87 3.58
N PRO A 382 6.50 13.85 4.81
CA PRO A 382 5.71 14.06 6.01
C PRO A 382 4.93 15.37 5.92
N LEU A 383 3.64 15.35 6.28
CA LEU A 383 2.80 16.53 6.30
C LEU A 383 3.22 17.44 7.47
N LYS A 384 3.47 18.71 7.17
CA LYS A 384 3.84 19.75 8.14
C LYS A 384 3.14 21.06 7.82
N PRO A 385 3.14 22.07 8.71
CA PRO A 385 2.62 23.40 8.37
C PRO A 385 3.21 23.98 7.07
N GLU A 386 4.51 23.78 6.85
CA GLU A 386 5.27 24.31 5.72
C GLU A 386 4.97 23.61 4.38
N SER A 387 4.18 22.53 4.40
CA SER A 387 3.77 21.75 3.22
C SER A 387 3.13 22.59 2.10
N ALA A 388 2.60 23.78 2.41
CA ALA A 388 2.03 24.68 1.40
C ALA A 388 3.08 25.16 0.39
N ALA A 389 4.33 25.33 0.82
CA ALA A 389 5.44 25.70 -0.06
C ALA A 389 5.69 24.64 -1.14
N VAL A 390 5.52 23.35 -0.82
CA VAL A 390 5.71 22.24 -1.77
C VAL A 390 4.64 22.28 -2.87
N SER A 391 3.37 22.47 -2.50
CA SER A 391 2.27 22.57 -3.47
C SER A 391 2.46 23.76 -4.42
N VAL A 392 2.82 24.93 -3.88
CA VAL A 392 3.09 26.13 -4.68
C VAL A 392 4.31 25.93 -5.58
N ALA A 393 5.36 25.25 -5.10
CA ALA A 393 6.54 24.93 -5.90
C ALA A 393 6.17 24.07 -7.12
N LEU A 394 5.43 22.98 -6.95
CA LEU A 394 5.06 22.13 -8.09
C LEU A 394 4.14 22.87 -9.08
N SER A 395 3.15 23.63 -8.58
CA SER A 395 2.28 24.43 -9.44
C SER A 395 3.05 25.48 -10.25
N TYR A 396 4.08 26.10 -9.67
CA TYR A 396 4.99 26.98 -10.41
C TYR A 396 5.67 26.22 -11.56
N LEU A 397 6.25 25.04 -11.28
CA LEU A 397 6.99 24.24 -12.27
C LEU A 397 6.12 23.76 -13.44
N THR A 398 4.82 23.56 -13.21
CA THR A 398 3.88 23.14 -14.26
C THR A 398 3.20 24.29 -14.98
N SER A 399 3.34 25.53 -14.50
CA SER A 399 2.74 26.72 -15.14
C SER A 399 3.65 27.33 -16.21
N VAL A 400 4.96 27.22 -16.05
CA VAL A 400 6.00 27.72 -16.98
C VAL A 400 7.24 26.83 -16.91
N THR A 401 8.00 26.77 -18.00
CA THR A 401 9.24 25.97 -18.06
C THR A 401 10.37 26.78 -18.70
N ALA A 402 11.62 26.30 -18.59
CA ALA A 402 12.73 26.94 -19.31
C ALA A 402 12.52 26.95 -20.84
N ALA A 403 11.89 25.90 -21.41
CA ALA A 403 11.59 25.82 -22.84
C ALA A 403 10.38 26.68 -23.25
N TYR A 404 9.41 26.83 -22.34
CA TYR A 404 8.18 27.60 -22.52
C TYR A 404 8.03 28.59 -21.35
N PRO A 405 8.74 29.73 -21.40
CA PRO A 405 8.79 30.68 -20.29
C PRO A 405 7.46 31.43 -20.09
N GLU A 406 6.58 31.42 -21.09
CA GLU A 406 5.25 32.01 -21.02
C GLU A 406 4.16 30.93 -21.02
N GLU A 407 3.17 31.06 -20.13
CA GLU A 407 2.10 30.07 -19.93
C GLU A 407 1.31 29.82 -21.22
N ASN A 408 1.06 30.87 -22.02
CA ASN A 408 0.39 30.75 -23.32
C ASN A 408 1.19 29.90 -24.32
N LEU A 409 2.52 29.91 -24.26
CA LEU A 409 3.37 29.10 -25.13
C LEU A 409 3.33 27.63 -24.70
N LEU A 410 3.40 27.37 -23.39
CA LEU A 410 3.25 26.02 -22.84
C LEU A 410 1.89 25.44 -23.21
N ASN A 411 0.81 26.20 -22.98
CA ASN A 411 -0.55 25.79 -23.33
C ASN A 411 -0.72 25.54 -24.84
N LYS A 412 -0.11 26.38 -25.69
CA LYS A 412 -0.13 26.17 -27.15
C LYS A 412 0.61 24.90 -27.55
N HIS A 413 1.76 24.61 -26.94
CA HIS A 413 2.50 23.39 -27.21
C HIS A 413 1.73 22.14 -26.77
N LEU A 414 1.17 22.14 -25.55
CA LEU A 414 0.32 21.06 -25.05
C LEU A 414 -0.93 20.83 -25.94
N LYS A 415 -1.52 21.91 -26.46
CA LYS A 415 -2.61 21.83 -27.45
C LYS A 415 -2.16 21.17 -28.75
N ASN A 416 -0.96 21.49 -29.23
CA ASN A 416 -0.37 20.86 -30.42
C ASN A 416 -0.02 19.39 -30.19
N LEU A 417 0.29 18.99 -28.97
CA LEU A 417 0.41 17.59 -28.53
C LEU A 417 -0.96 16.93 -28.32
N TYR A 418 -1.91 17.20 -29.22
CA TYR A 418 -3.26 16.64 -29.20
C TYR A 418 -4.00 16.85 -27.87
N ASN A 419 -3.91 18.07 -27.33
CA ASN A 419 -4.43 18.44 -26.01
C ASN A 419 -3.87 17.56 -24.88
N ALA A 420 -2.56 17.34 -24.89
CA ALA A 420 -1.86 16.82 -23.73
C ALA A 420 -2.09 17.74 -22.52
N SER A 421 -2.00 17.18 -21.32
CA SER A 421 -2.18 17.93 -20.07
C SER A 421 -1.04 17.60 -19.12
N ILE A 422 -0.44 18.64 -18.55
CA ILE A 422 0.54 18.57 -17.47
C ILE A 422 0.07 19.55 -16.40
N TYR A 423 -0.16 19.07 -15.19
CA TYR A 423 -0.53 19.93 -14.06
C TYR A 423 -0.13 19.29 -12.73
N ALA A 424 0.06 20.12 -11.71
CA ALA A 424 0.33 19.67 -10.35
C ALA A 424 -0.94 19.67 -9.50
N ASP A 425 -1.05 18.69 -8.61
CA ASP A 425 -2.04 18.68 -7.53
C ASP A 425 -1.49 18.02 -6.27
N GLY A 426 -2.24 18.09 -5.19
CA GLY A 426 -1.84 17.59 -3.89
C GLY A 426 -2.98 16.93 -3.14
N GLN A 427 -2.66 15.82 -2.49
CA GLN A 427 -3.57 15.13 -1.59
C GLN A 427 -2.82 14.73 -0.30
N LYS A 428 -3.54 14.08 0.59
CA LYS A 428 -3.02 13.63 1.86
C LYS A 428 -3.36 12.17 2.09
N ALA A 429 -2.34 11.40 2.45
CA ALA A 429 -2.47 10.01 2.87
C ALA A 429 -2.07 9.92 4.35
N GLY A 430 -3.04 10.15 5.24
CA GLY A 430 -2.77 10.15 6.68
C GLY A 430 -1.87 11.31 7.11
N ASP A 431 -0.69 10.99 7.61
CA ASP A 431 0.36 11.91 8.06
C ASP A 431 1.31 12.36 6.94
N ILE A 432 1.00 12.02 5.69
CA ILE A 432 1.85 12.26 4.52
C ILE A 432 1.16 13.22 3.57
N GLN A 433 1.93 14.18 3.10
CA GLN A 433 1.60 14.98 1.93
C GLN A 433 2.04 14.23 0.67
N GLU A 434 1.10 13.99 -0.23
CA GLU A 434 1.36 13.45 -1.56
C GLU A 434 1.10 14.55 -2.56
N THR A 435 2.17 15.14 -3.08
CA THR A 435 2.08 16.11 -4.19
C THR A 435 2.50 15.41 -5.47
N MET A 436 1.90 15.74 -6.61
CA MET A 436 2.21 15.02 -7.84
C MET A 436 2.05 15.88 -9.08
N ILE A 437 2.85 15.57 -10.10
CA ILE A 437 2.65 16.07 -11.46
C ILE A 437 1.90 14.99 -12.24
N ARG A 438 0.77 15.37 -12.83
CA ARG A 438 -0.07 14.50 -13.66
C ARG A 438 0.18 14.79 -15.12
N VAL A 439 0.41 13.73 -15.89
CA VAL A 439 0.55 13.79 -17.35
C VAL A 439 -0.56 12.96 -17.97
N ASN A 440 -1.33 13.54 -18.89
CA ASN A 440 -2.28 12.77 -19.70
C ASN A 440 -2.16 13.18 -21.17
N ALA A 441 -1.99 12.21 -22.05
CA ALA A 441 -1.90 12.43 -23.49
C ALA A 441 -2.29 11.16 -24.26
N LEU A 442 -2.49 11.27 -25.57
CA LEU A 442 -2.62 10.10 -26.44
C LEU A 442 -1.32 9.29 -26.40
N HIS A 443 -1.43 7.98 -26.25
CA HIS A 443 -0.28 7.08 -26.28
C HIS A 443 0.45 7.19 -27.63
N GLN A 444 -0.31 7.03 -28.70
CA GLN A 444 0.16 7.11 -30.07
C GLN A 444 -0.97 7.63 -30.96
N THR A 445 -0.62 8.45 -31.94
CA THR A 445 -1.55 8.99 -32.94
C THR A 445 -1.56 8.13 -34.20
N PRO A 446 -2.57 8.27 -35.07
CA PRO A 446 -2.66 7.47 -36.30
C PRO A 446 -1.46 7.60 -37.25
N ASP A 447 -0.76 8.73 -37.24
CA ASP A 447 0.44 9.01 -38.04
C ASP A 447 1.74 8.48 -37.41
N GLY A 448 1.65 7.84 -36.23
CA GLY A 448 2.78 7.22 -35.55
C GLY A 448 3.44 8.08 -34.47
N SER A 449 3.08 9.36 -34.33
CA SER A 449 3.65 10.22 -33.28
C SER A 449 3.31 9.72 -31.87
N LYS A 450 4.12 10.07 -30.87
CA LYS A 450 4.04 9.60 -29.48
C LYS A 450 3.86 10.75 -28.47
N PRO A 451 2.70 11.44 -28.46
CA PRO A 451 2.50 12.63 -27.62
C PRO A 451 2.71 12.39 -26.12
N PHE A 452 2.43 11.17 -25.64
CA PHE A 452 2.64 10.83 -24.23
C PHE A 452 4.10 10.78 -23.81
N ALA A 453 4.99 10.21 -24.63
CA ALA A 453 6.41 10.19 -24.32
C ALA A 453 6.98 11.61 -24.26
N GLU A 454 6.59 12.46 -25.23
CA GLU A 454 7.00 13.87 -25.28
C GLU A 454 6.44 14.69 -24.09
N ALA A 455 5.16 14.49 -23.74
CA ALA A 455 4.56 15.17 -22.58
C ALA A 455 5.19 14.73 -21.25
N LEU A 456 5.55 13.45 -21.12
CA LEU A 456 6.26 12.95 -19.93
C LEU A 456 7.68 13.52 -19.86
N ASP A 457 8.39 13.58 -20.98
CA ASP A 457 9.71 14.19 -21.06
C ASP A 457 9.65 15.66 -20.60
N LEU A 458 8.69 16.43 -21.13
CA LEU A 458 8.46 17.82 -20.72
C LEU A 458 8.18 17.92 -19.21
N ALA A 459 7.33 17.05 -18.65
CA ALA A 459 7.03 17.05 -17.21
C ALA A 459 8.25 16.74 -16.33
N LEU A 460 9.13 15.83 -16.76
CA LEU A 460 10.38 15.53 -16.08
C LEU A 460 11.38 16.68 -16.21
N GLN A 461 11.41 17.35 -17.37
CA GLN A 461 12.21 18.54 -17.59
C GLN A 461 11.75 19.72 -16.73
N CYS A 462 10.44 19.90 -16.48
CA CYS A 462 9.92 20.91 -15.55
C CYS A 462 10.61 20.83 -14.19
N LEU A 463 10.85 19.61 -13.69
CA LEU A 463 11.49 19.38 -12.40
C LEU A 463 12.98 19.74 -12.41
N LEU A 464 13.67 19.56 -13.54
CA LEU A 464 15.11 19.75 -13.67
C LEU A 464 15.50 21.16 -14.11
N ARG A 465 14.59 21.85 -14.81
CA ARG A 465 14.84 23.12 -15.50
C ARG A 465 13.66 24.09 -15.26
N PRO A 466 13.51 24.60 -14.03
CA PRO A 466 12.50 25.61 -13.73
C PRO A 466 12.68 26.84 -14.64
N ALA A 467 11.59 27.54 -14.94
CA ALA A 467 11.69 28.86 -15.58
C ALA A 467 12.30 29.85 -14.57
N LEU A 468 13.46 30.40 -14.90
CA LEU A 468 14.20 31.35 -14.05
C LEU A 468 14.25 32.73 -14.72
N ASN A 469 14.50 33.76 -13.91
CA ASN A 469 14.78 35.12 -14.39
C ASN A 469 16.21 35.22 -14.95
N GLU A 470 16.55 36.37 -15.53
CA GLU A 470 17.86 36.62 -16.16
C GLU A 470 19.06 36.46 -15.20
N LYS A 471 18.84 36.59 -13.88
CA LYS A 471 19.85 36.42 -12.84
C LYS A 471 19.92 34.98 -12.31
N GLY A 472 19.15 34.05 -12.89
CA GLY A 472 19.07 32.65 -12.45
C GLY A 472 18.24 32.43 -11.19
N GLY A 473 17.46 33.42 -10.74
CA GLY A 473 16.52 33.26 -9.62
C GLY A 473 15.11 32.89 -10.09
N TRP A 474 14.25 32.46 -9.17
CA TRP A 474 12.84 32.22 -9.47
C TRP A 474 12.11 33.53 -9.84
N ARG A 475 11.07 33.44 -10.67
CA ARG A 475 10.30 34.58 -11.17
C ARG A 475 9.22 35.00 -10.18
N GLN A 476 9.27 36.26 -9.75
CA GLN A 476 8.32 36.83 -8.80
C GLN A 476 6.89 36.86 -9.37
N ASP A 477 6.72 37.22 -10.64
CA ASP A 477 5.41 37.33 -11.29
C ASP A 477 4.66 35.99 -11.39
N VAL A 478 5.39 34.90 -11.59
CA VAL A 478 4.83 33.54 -11.62
C VAL A 478 4.48 33.09 -10.21
N PHE A 479 5.38 33.33 -9.24
CA PHE A 479 5.14 33.00 -7.84
C PHE A 479 3.89 33.72 -7.28
N ASP A 480 3.77 35.04 -7.49
CA ASP A 480 2.64 35.82 -7.00
C ASP A 480 1.31 35.31 -7.57
N ARG A 481 1.29 34.97 -8.86
CA ARG A 481 0.12 34.38 -9.53
C ARG A 481 -0.27 33.03 -8.93
N VAL A 482 0.68 32.10 -8.82
CA VAL A 482 0.41 30.73 -8.32
C VAL A 482 0.00 30.77 -6.85
N LYS A 483 0.63 31.63 -6.04
CA LYS A 483 0.24 31.85 -4.64
C LYS A 483 -1.19 32.41 -4.55
N GLN A 484 -1.52 33.41 -5.37
CA GLN A 484 -2.87 33.98 -5.39
C GLN A 484 -3.92 32.95 -5.79
N ASN A 485 -3.66 32.13 -6.82
CA ASN A 485 -4.55 31.04 -7.21
C ASN A 485 -4.82 30.07 -6.05
N ALA A 486 -3.80 29.71 -5.29
CA ALA A 486 -3.94 28.83 -4.12
C ALA A 486 -4.74 29.48 -2.97
N LEU A 487 -4.57 30.79 -2.74
CA LEU A 487 -5.34 31.54 -1.76
C LEU A 487 -6.81 31.67 -2.17
N ASP A 488 -7.08 31.92 -3.46
CA ASP A 488 -8.43 32.02 -4.01
C ASP A 488 -9.15 30.68 -3.94
N GLU A 489 -8.47 29.57 -4.27
CA GLU A 489 -9.03 28.23 -4.14
C GLU A 489 -9.39 27.92 -2.68
N TRP A 490 -8.52 28.25 -1.73
CA TRP A 490 -8.81 28.09 -0.31
C TRP A 490 -9.99 28.97 0.14
N ALA A 491 -10.04 30.23 -0.29
CA ALA A 491 -11.12 31.16 0.06
C ALA A 491 -12.47 30.65 -0.48
N ALA A 492 -12.49 30.15 -1.73
CA ALA A 492 -13.67 29.52 -2.33
C ALA A 492 -14.12 28.29 -1.53
N GLN A 493 -13.18 27.44 -1.10
CA GLN A 493 -13.49 26.28 -0.25
C GLN A 493 -14.07 26.68 1.12
N GLN A 494 -13.57 27.74 1.77
CA GLN A 494 -14.11 28.19 3.06
C GLN A 494 -15.44 28.93 2.94
N ALA A 495 -15.67 29.63 1.83
CA ALA A 495 -16.97 30.24 1.54
C ALA A 495 -18.07 29.16 1.42
N TYR A 496 -17.71 27.97 0.95
CA TYR A 496 -18.58 26.81 0.94
C TYR A 496 -18.76 26.22 2.35
N LYS A 497 -19.88 26.56 2.99
CA LYS A 497 -20.20 26.20 4.39
C LYS A 497 -20.06 24.70 4.73
N PRO A 498 -20.39 23.74 3.85
CA PRO A 498 -20.15 22.32 4.13
C PRO A 498 -18.67 22.00 4.38
N THR A 499 -17.78 22.56 3.56
CA THR A 499 -16.32 22.38 3.73
C THR A 499 -15.82 23.06 5.00
N ALA A 500 -16.29 24.28 5.31
CA ALA A 500 -15.93 24.96 6.55
C ALA A 500 -16.35 24.17 7.80
N ALA A 501 -17.59 23.65 7.81
CA ALA A 501 -18.09 22.78 8.86
C ALA A 501 -17.26 21.51 8.99
N TRP A 502 -16.92 20.87 7.86
CA TRP A 502 -16.05 19.69 7.82
C TRP A 502 -14.67 19.94 8.42
N CYS A 503 -13.99 21.02 8.01
CA CYS A 503 -12.69 21.41 8.56
C CYS A 503 -12.75 21.67 10.07
N LYS A 504 -13.84 22.26 10.58
CA LYS A 504 -14.06 22.44 12.02
C LYS A 504 -14.25 21.10 12.73
N THR A 505 -15.06 20.19 12.18
CA THR A 505 -15.25 18.84 12.73
C THR A 505 -13.92 18.08 12.86
N LEU A 506 -13.07 18.13 11.83
CA LEU A 506 -11.75 17.48 11.87
C LEU A 506 -10.83 18.07 12.95
N ARG A 507 -10.87 19.39 13.18
CA ARG A 507 -10.09 20.04 14.26
C ARG A 507 -10.57 19.65 15.66
N LEU A 508 -11.88 19.50 15.83
CA LEU A 508 -12.45 19.01 17.10
C LEU A 508 -12.08 17.54 17.35
N ALA A 509 -12.02 16.73 16.31
CA ALA A 509 -11.70 15.31 16.38
C ALA A 509 -10.21 15.02 16.58
N PHE A 510 -9.35 15.84 15.98
CA PHE A 510 -7.89 15.69 15.98
C PHE A 510 -7.21 17.03 16.34
N PRO A 511 -7.37 17.51 17.59
CA PRO A 511 -6.73 18.74 18.06
C PRO A 511 -5.20 18.62 17.97
N ASP A 512 -4.54 19.69 17.54
CA ASP A 512 -3.07 19.80 17.43
C ASP A 512 -2.39 18.63 16.69
N SER A 513 -3.13 18.02 15.76
CA SER A 513 -2.69 16.85 15.03
C SER A 513 -2.61 17.11 13.54
N VAL A 514 -1.60 16.52 12.89
CA VAL A 514 -1.50 16.52 11.44
C VAL A 514 -2.79 16.05 10.79
N TYR A 515 -3.58 15.15 11.40
CA TYR A 515 -4.82 14.61 10.82
C TYR A 515 -5.94 15.65 10.63
N SER A 516 -5.95 16.76 11.37
CA SER A 516 -6.91 17.87 11.15
C SER A 516 -6.48 18.85 10.07
N MET A 517 -5.21 18.83 9.66
CA MET A 517 -4.69 19.73 8.63
C MET A 517 -5.19 19.40 7.21
N SER A 518 -5.21 20.41 6.34
CA SER A 518 -5.44 20.28 4.90
C SER A 518 -4.29 19.55 4.20
N SER A 519 -4.52 19.04 2.98
CA SER A 519 -3.47 18.51 2.10
C SER A 519 -2.50 19.59 1.61
N ILE A 520 -2.94 20.84 1.58
CA ILE A 520 -2.08 21.98 1.23
C ILE A 520 -1.20 22.38 2.42
N GLY A 521 -1.50 21.97 3.66
CA GLY A 521 -0.77 22.41 4.85
C GLY A 521 -1.49 23.53 5.60
N ASP A 522 -0.73 24.41 6.23
CA ASP A 522 -1.27 25.52 7.03
C ASP A 522 -1.57 26.78 6.19
N ILE A 523 -2.71 27.42 6.45
CA ILE A 523 -3.15 28.58 5.69
C ILE A 523 -2.42 29.87 6.10
N GLU A 524 -2.10 30.05 7.38
CA GLU A 524 -1.36 31.24 7.81
C GLU A 524 0.06 31.20 7.23
N TYR A 525 0.64 30.00 7.15
CA TYR A 525 1.87 29.77 6.40
C TYR A 525 1.73 30.12 4.92
N LEU A 526 0.67 29.66 4.22
CA LEU A 526 0.44 30.01 2.81
C LEU A 526 0.33 31.52 2.60
N ARG A 527 -0.34 32.26 3.50
CA ARG A 527 -0.44 33.74 3.41
C ARG A 527 0.91 34.43 3.53
N GLN A 528 1.76 33.95 4.44
CA GLN A 528 3.09 34.52 4.71
C GLN A 528 4.19 33.99 3.77
N LEU A 529 3.87 32.98 2.96
CA LEU A 529 4.81 32.29 2.09
C LEU A 529 5.59 33.28 1.21
N SER A 530 6.92 33.14 1.17
CA SER A 530 7.81 33.88 0.29
C SER A 530 8.33 33.02 -0.86
N ILE A 531 8.85 33.65 -1.91
CA ILE A 531 9.47 32.93 -3.04
C ILE A 531 10.70 32.11 -2.60
N ALA A 532 11.43 32.58 -1.58
CA ALA A 532 12.56 31.85 -1.01
C ALA A 532 12.13 30.56 -0.29
N ASP A 533 10.94 30.56 0.33
CA ASP A 533 10.38 29.35 0.95
C ASP A 533 9.99 28.31 -0.10
N VAL A 534 9.43 28.77 -1.23
CA VAL A 534 9.10 27.91 -2.37
C VAL A 534 10.35 27.30 -2.99
N GLU A 535 11.42 28.08 -3.18
CA GLU A 535 12.70 27.55 -3.68
C GLU A 535 13.29 26.52 -2.72
N ARG A 536 13.25 26.80 -1.41
CA ARG A 536 13.72 25.88 -0.37
C ARG A 536 12.92 24.59 -0.37
N ALA A 537 11.59 24.68 -0.45
CA ALA A 537 10.70 23.53 -0.51
C ALA A 537 10.96 22.69 -1.77
N TYR A 538 11.15 23.31 -2.94
CA TYR A 538 11.54 22.61 -4.15
C TYR A 538 12.84 21.81 -3.97
N ARG A 539 13.88 22.42 -3.40
CA ARG A 539 15.16 21.73 -3.10
C ARG A 539 14.98 20.60 -2.08
N GLU A 540 14.16 20.81 -1.06
CA GLU A 540 13.84 19.77 -0.08
C GLU A 540 13.10 18.60 -0.72
N THR A 541 12.10 18.87 -1.56
CA THR A 541 11.37 17.85 -2.31
C THR A 541 12.32 17.05 -3.18
N LEU A 542 13.19 17.70 -3.96
CA LEU A 542 14.15 17.02 -4.84
C LEU A 542 15.25 16.25 -4.09
N SER A 543 15.48 16.50 -2.80
CA SER A 543 16.53 15.81 -2.04
C SER A 543 15.99 14.74 -1.10
N ARG A 544 14.80 14.96 -0.53
CA ARG A 544 14.24 14.16 0.57
C ARG A 544 12.97 13.41 0.24
N ALA A 545 12.23 13.78 -0.81
CA ALA A 545 10.97 13.09 -1.09
C ALA A 545 11.22 11.64 -1.49
N LYS A 546 10.31 10.75 -1.07
CA LYS A 546 10.14 9.47 -1.77
C LYS A 546 9.47 9.77 -3.10
N VAL A 547 10.01 9.24 -4.20
CA VAL A 547 9.49 9.50 -5.55
C VAL A 547 9.05 8.22 -6.22
N ASP A 548 7.77 8.16 -6.54
CA ASP A 548 7.17 7.06 -7.27
C ASP A 548 6.51 7.62 -8.55
N ILE A 549 6.88 7.08 -9.70
CA ILE A 549 6.30 7.41 -11.00
C ILE A 549 5.38 6.26 -11.41
N TYR A 550 4.08 6.53 -11.51
CA TYR A 550 3.09 5.53 -11.93
C TYR A 550 2.66 5.81 -13.36
N ILE A 551 2.78 4.81 -14.23
CA ILE A 551 2.43 4.92 -15.65
C ILE A 551 1.36 3.88 -15.99
N LEU A 552 0.23 4.35 -16.52
CA LEU A 552 -0.80 3.53 -17.15
C LEU A 552 -0.74 3.76 -18.65
N GLY A 553 -0.53 2.68 -19.42
CA GLY A 553 -0.41 2.75 -20.87
C GLY A 553 0.41 1.59 -21.42
N ARG A 554 0.78 1.65 -22.70
CA ARG A 554 1.65 0.66 -23.33
C ARG A 554 3.11 1.07 -23.16
N PRO A 555 4.01 0.19 -22.66
CA PRO A 555 5.44 0.42 -22.76
C PRO A 555 5.86 0.39 -24.24
N ASP A 556 6.66 1.36 -24.67
CA ASP A 556 7.28 1.41 -26.00
C ASP A 556 8.70 2.00 -25.94
N ALA A 557 9.41 1.95 -27.06
CA ALA A 557 10.82 2.34 -27.12
C ALA A 557 11.04 3.84 -26.84
N ASP A 558 10.13 4.71 -27.26
CA ASP A 558 10.24 6.16 -27.07
C ASP A 558 10.07 6.53 -25.59
N LEU A 559 9.07 5.95 -24.94
CA LEU A 559 8.88 6.12 -23.50
C LEU A 559 10.08 5.59 -22.70
N GLU A 560 10.61 4.42 -23.07
CA GLU A 560 11.78 3.84 -22.43
C GLU A 560 13.03 4.70 -22.63
N ALA A 561 13.20 5.33 -23.80
CA ALA A 561 14.29 6.26 -24.06
C ALA A 561 14.21 7.50 -23.16
N VAL A 562 13.02 8.10 -23.02
CA VAL A 562 12.78 9.25 -22.11
C VAL A 562 13.16 8.88 -20.67
N LEU A 563 12.69 7.73 -20.18
CA LEU A 563 13.00 7.29 -18.82
C LEU A 563 14.50 6.99 -18.63
N ALA A 564 15.14 6.35 -19.61
CA ALA A 564 16.57 6.05 -19.56
C ALA A 564 17.44 7.30 -19.57
N GLU A 565 17.01 8.37 -20.25
CA GLU A 565 17.72 9.66 -20.28
C GLU A 565 17.46 10.48 -19.01
N ARG A 566 16.20 10.66 -18.61
CA ARG A 566 15.81 11.62 -17.56
C ARG A 566 15.96 11.09 -16.15
N LEU A 567 15.69 9.82 -15.89
CA LEU A 567 15.73 9.29 -14.52
C LEU A 567 17.13 9.35 -13.90
N PRO A 568 18.23 9.02 -14.59
CA PRO A 568 19.57 9.19 -14.04
C PRO A 568 19.93 10.64 -13.75
N GLU A 569 19.43 11.61 -14.53
CA GLU A 569 19.61 13.04 -14.24
C GLU A 569 18.86 13.44 -12.98
N LEU A 570 17.61 13.02 -12.86
CA LEU A 570 16.76 13.32 -11.72
C LEU A 570 17.24 12.64 -10.43
N ALA A 571 17.72 11.39 -10.52
CA ALA A 571 18.25 10.63 -9.39
C ALA A 571 19.47 11.31 -8.73
N LYS A 572 20.22 12.17 -9.44
CA LYS A 572 21.35 12.92 -8.87
C LYS A 572 20.94 13.90 -7.77
N PHE A 573 19.68 14.35 -7.78
CA PHE A 573 19.18 15.32 -6.80
C PHE A 573 18.73 14.65 -5.51
N PHE A 574 18.28 13.40 -5.58
CA PHE A 574 17.76 12.65 -4.45
C PHE A 574 18.86 11.95 -3.65
N THR A 575 19.71 12.74 -3.00
CA THR A 575 20.88 12.23 -2.30
C THR A 575 20.59 11.72 -0.88
N ASN A 576 19.48 12.12 -0.26
CA ASN A 576 19.10 11.72 1.09
C ASN A 576 17.57 11.59 1.25
N PRO A 577 16.95 10.65 0.51
CA PRO A 577 15.50 10.46 0.58
C PRO A 577 15.08 10.00 1.98
N ILE A 578 13.88 10.40 2.39
CA ILE A 578 13.19 9.75 3.50
C ILE A 578 12.77 8.38 2.98
N VAL A 579 13.56 7.36 3.33
CA VAL A 579 13.51 6.02 2.72
C VAL A 579 12.18 5.30 3.03
N GLU A 580 11.45 5.71 4.06
CA GLU A 580 10.25 4.98 4.47
C GLU A 580 9.10 5.91 4.87
N ILE A 581 8.15 6.02 3.94
CA ILE A 581 6.91 6.75 4.12
C ILE A 581 5.76 5.77 3.85
N VAL A 582 5.18 5.24 4.93
CA VAL A 582 3.99 4.38 4.88
C VAL A 582 2.82 5.15 5.51
N PRO A 583 1.77 5.48 4.75
CA PRO A 583 0.63 6.24 5.28
C PRO A 583 -0.01 5.66 6.53
N GLY A 584 -0.12 6.50 7.56
CA GLY A 584 -0.73 6.12 8.84
C GLY A 584 0.17 5.25 9.73
N ARG A 585 1.46 5.11 9.41
CA ARG A 585 2.45 4.36 10.21
C ARG A 585 3.28 5.26 11.13
N ARG A 586 3.29 6.58 10.89
CA ARG A 586 3.86 7.60 11.79
C ARG A 586 2.79 8.69 12.05
N PRO A 587 2.84 9.44 13.16
CA PRO A 587 3.53 9.06 14.39
C PRO A 587 2.85 7.86 15.06
N HIS A 588 1.53 7.68 14.97
CA HIS A 588 0.78 6.64 15.67
C HIS A 588 -0.46 6.28 14.82
N PRO A 589 -0.94 5.03 14.83
CA PRO A 589 -2.21 4.70 14.21
C PRO A 589 -3.35 5.53 14.82
N THR A 590 -4.08 6.22 13.95
CA THR A 590 -5.05 7.25 14.31
C THR A 590 -6.27 6.66 15.02
N SER A 591 -6.50 7.10 16.26
CA SER A 591 -7.80 7.10 16.92
C SER A 591 -8.31 8.53 17.05
N ILE A 592 -9.64 8.70 17.13
CA ILE A 592 -10.22 10.02 17.37
C ILE A 592 -9.90 10.46 18.80
N GLN A 593 -9.20 11.58 18.95
CA GLN A 593 -8.79 12.12 20.26
C GLN A 593 -9.90 12.96 20.90
N GLY A 594 -10.65 13.69 20.08
CA GLY A 594 -11.79 14.49 20.52
C GLY A 594 -12.98 13.64 20.98
N CYS A 595 -13.78 14.21 21.88
CA CYS A 595 -15.05 13.61 22.30
C CYS A 595 -16.06 14.73 22.61
N GLY A 596 -17.31 14.59 22.15
CA GLY A 596 -18.40 15.50 22.50
C GLY A 596 -19.30 15.92 21.34
N SER A 597 -20.31 16.71 21.69
CA SER A 597 -21.27 17.33 20.76
C SER A 597 -21.05 18.84 20.76
N PHE A 598 -20.91 19.42 19.57
CA PHE A 598 -20.57 20.83 19.38
C PHE A 598 -21.56 21.49 18.43
N THR A 599 -21.87 22.76 18.69
CA THR A 599 -22.78 23.55 17.86
C THR A 599 -22.26 24.97 17.72
N ASP A 600 -22.14 25.44 16.48
CA ASP A 600 -21.88 26.85 16.15
C ASP A 600 -23.05 27.40 15.32
N ASN A 601 -23.25 28.72 15.36
CA ASN A 601 -24.22 29.41 14.52
C ASN A 601 -23.51 30.12 13.35
N GLY A 602 -24.15 30.24 12.21
CA GLY A 602 -23.64 30.94 11.04
C GLY A 602 -24.72 31.38 10.07
N GLN A 603 -24.31 32.09 9.02
CA GLN A 603 -25.19 32.45 7.91
C GLN A 603 -25.24 31.30 6.90
N LEU A 604 -26.31 30.51 6.95
CA LEU A 604 -26.61 29.43 6.02
C LEU A 604 -28.11 29.15 5.98
N GLU A 605 -28.60 28.62 4.86
CA GLU A 605 -30.01 28.25 4.69
C GLU A 605 -30.35 26.88 5.29
N GLN A 606 -29.37 25.98 5.31
CA GLN A 606 -29.51 24.59 5.76
C GLN A 606 -28.49 24.32 6.85
N SER A 607 -28.88 23.68 7.94
CA SER A 607 -27.94 23.25 8.97
C SER A 607 -27.00 22.17 8.45
N ARG A 608 -25.75 22.18 8.90
CA ARG A 608 -24.75 21.16 8.54
C ARG A 608 -24.42 20.32 9.75
N LEU A 609 -24.61 19.01 9.64
CA LEU A 609 -24.27 18.04 10.69
C LEU A 609 -23.17 17.11 10.18
N ASN A 610 -22.10 16.99 10.96
CA ASN A 610 -21.09 15.96 10.78
C ASN A 610 -21.01 15.12 12.05
N VAL A 611 -20.97 13.79 11.90
CA VAL A 611 -20.77 12.83 12.98
C VAL A 611 -19.57 11.95 12.63
N LEU A 612 -18.60 11.82 13.52
CA LEU A 612 -17.44 10.96 13.33
C LEU A 612 -17.52 9.75 14.26
N LEU A 613 -17.54 8.58 13.63
CA LEU A 613 -17.50 7.27 14.26
C LEU A 613 -16.08 6.71 14.15
N ASP A 614 -15.48 6.29 15.27
CA ASP A 614 -14.22 5.55 15.27
C ASP A 614 -14.48 4.12 14.81
N THR A 615 -13.81 3.70 13.74
CA THR A 615 -13.96 2.37 13.14
C THR A 615 -13.02 1.36 13.76
N LYS A 616 -11.95 1.82 14.43
CA LYS A 616 -10.86 1.01 14.98
C LYS A 616 -10.15 0.14 13.94
N ILE A 617 -10.36 0.39 12.64
CA ILE A 617 -9.79 -0.36 11.53
C ILE A 617 -8.69 0.48 10.87
N PRO A 618 -7.42 0.03 10.91
CA PRO A 618 -6.35 0.72 10.21
C PRO A 618 -6.48 0.59 8.68
N TYR A 619 -5.97 1.58 7.95
CA TYR A 619 -5.92 1.61 6.48
C TYR A 619 -5.36 0.32 5.85
N THR A 620 -4.40 -0.31 6.53
CA THR A 620 -3.71 -1.51 6.02
C THR A 620 -4.48 -2.80 6.26
N SER A 621 -5.57 -2.82 7.04
CA SER A 621 -6.33 -4.05 7.31
C SER A 621 -7.21 -4.46 6.12
N ILE A 622 -7.30 -5.76 5.86
CA ILE A 622 -8.22 -6.29 4.84
C ILE A 622 -9.69 -5.98 5.17
N LYS A 623 -10.01 -5.81 6.46
CA LYS A 623 -11.36 -5.48 6.94
C LYS A 623 -11.85 -4.12 6.44
N LEU A 624 -10.97 -3.29 5.88
CA LEU A 624 -11.37 -2.06 5.21
C LEU A 624 -12.35 -2.33 4.05
N ILE A 625 -12.27 -3.50 3.40
CA ILE A 625 -13.22 -3.92 2.35
C ILE A 625 -14.60 -4.19 2.94
N SER A 626 -14.64 -4.87 4.09
CA SER A 626 -15.87 -5.15 4.83
C SER A 626 -16.49 -3.86 5.40
N LEU A 627 -15.65 -2.93 5.88
CA LEU A 627 -16.08 -1.59 6.30
C LEU A 627 -16.62 -0.77 5.11
N ALA A 628 -16.00 -0.87 3.92
CA ALA A 628 -16.53 -0.25 2.71
C ALA A 628 -17.92 -0.81 2.36
N LEU A 629 -18.13 -2.13 2.48
CA LEU A 629 -19.44 -2.73 2.30
C LEU A 629 -20.44 -2.24 3.35
N LEU A 630 -20.05 -2.16 4.62
CA LEU A 630 -20.87 -1.58 5.67
C LEU A 630 -21.25 -0.12 5.36
N ASN A 631 -20.32 0.68 4.83
CA ASN A 631 -20.58 2.05 4.41
C ASN A 631 -21.67 2.10 3.34
N TYR A 632 -21.62 1.27 2.29
CA TYR A 632 -22.70 1.18 1.29
C TYR A 632 -24.06 0.79 1.90
N VAL A 633 -24.07 -0.09 2.90
CA VAL A 633 -25.31 -0.45 3.61
C VAL A 633 -25.87 0.75 4.38
N ILE A 634 -25.04 1.43 5.16
CA ILE A 634 -25.47 2.48 6.09
C ILE A 634 -25.76 3.80 5.35
N GLY A 635 -24.82 4.34 4.58
CA GLY A 635 -24.86 5.73 4.09
C GLY A 635 -24.19 5.99 2.74
N GLY A 636 -23.62 4.98 2.08
CA GLY A 636 -22.73 5.16 0.93
C GLY A 636 -23.43 5.44 -0.40
N ASP A 637 -24.76 5.36 -0.46
CA ASP A 637 -25.54 5.63 -1.67
C ASP A 637 -26.98 6.04 -1.34
N SER A 638 -27.74 6.49 -2.35
CA SER A 638 -29.11 7.02 -2.19
C SER A 638 -30.18 5.98 -1.82
N SER A 639 -29.81 4.71 -1.69
CA SER A 639 -30.71 3.65 -1.22
C SER A 639 -30.32 3.13 0.18
N SER A 640 -29.29 3.71 0.79
CA SER A 640 -28.75 3.29 2.08
C SER A 640 -29.75 3.49 3.25
N LEU A 641 -29.46 2.86 4.38
CA LEU A 641 -30.37 2.86 5.53
C LEU A 641 -30.61 4.26 6.11
N ILE A 642 -29.57 5.08 6.27
CA ILE A 642 -29.75 6.45 6.82
C ILE A 642 -30.41 7.38 5.80
N PHE A 643 -30.21 7.14 4.50
CA PHE A 643 -30.87 7.92 3.46
C PHE A 643 -32.39 7.68 3.51
N ASP A 644 -32.81 6.41 3.51
CA ASP A 644 -34.22 6.04 3.66
C ASP A 644 -34.82 6.54 4.98
N LEU A 645 -34.10 6.34 6.10
CA LEU A 645 -34.59 6.73 7.42
C LEU A 645 -34.74 8.25 7.56
N VAL A 646 -33.65 9.00 7.40
CA VAL A 646 -33.61 10.42 7.76
C VAL A 646 -34.23 11.30 6.68
N ARG A 647 -33.94 11.01 5.40
CA ARG A 647 -34.38 11.84 4.28
C ARG A 647 -35.74 11.41 3.74
N GLU A 648 -35.94 10.13 3.40
CA GLU A 648 -37.18 9.71 2.74
C GLU A 648 -38.36 9.57 3.73
N LYS A 649 -38.17 8.85 4.84
CA LYS A 649 -39.25 8.60 5.81
C LYS A 649 -39.56 9.78 6.71
N HIS A 650 -38.53 10.46 7.20
CA HIS A 650 -38.70 11.55 8.16
C HIS A 650 -38.56 12.95 7.55
N GLY A 651 -38.06 13.09 6.32
CA GLY A 651 -37.96 14.39 5.65
C GLY A 651 -37.09 15.42 6.39
N LEU A 652 -36.08 14.98 7.15
CA LEU A 652 -35.29 15.89 8.02
C LEU A 652 -34.06 16.47 7.31
N ALA A 653 -33.57 15.80 6.26
CA ALA A 653 -32.34 16.18 5.58
C ALA A 653 -32.53 16.28 4.07
N TYR A 654 -31.99 17.35 3.48
CA TYR A 654 -31.86 17.52 2.04
C TYR A 654 -30.86 16.50 1.46
N GLU A 655 -29.81 16.22 2.22
CA GLU A 655 -28.80 15.23 1.88
C GLU A 655 -28.27 14.59 3.17
N ILE A 656 -27.98 13.29 3.10
CA ILE A 656 -27.30 12.56 4.16
C ILE A 656 -26.53 11.41 3.52
N TYR A 657 -25.28 11.24 3.91
CA TYR A 657 -24.42 10.17 3.41
C TYR A 657 -23.33 9.82 4.41
N THR A 658 -22.65 8.69 4.18
CA THR A 658 -21.44 8.32 4.92
C THR A 658 -20.21 8.29 4.02
N SER A 659 -19.05 8.58 4.61
CA SER A 659 -17.75 8.49 3.96
C SER A 659 -16.70 7.92 4.91
N ILE A 660 -15.81 7.07 4.38
CA ILE A 660 -14.70 6.50 5.15
C ILE A 660 -13.47 7.38 4.94
N LEU A 661 -12.80 7.74 6.04
CA LEU A 661 -11.47 8.33 6.03
C LEU A 661 -10.49 7.26 6.53
N PRO A 662 -9.93 6.43 5.65
CA PRO A 662 -9.35 5.17 6.07
C PRO A 662 -7.99 5.36 6.76
N PHE A 663 -7.25 6.43 6.42
CA PHE A 663 -6.03 6.83 7.13
C PHE A 663 -6.27 7.46 8.51
N ARG A 664 -7.55 7.64 8.91
CA ARG A 664 -7.96 8.20 10.20
C ARG A 664 -8.76 7.21 11.05
N SER A 665 -9.02 5.99 10.54
CA SER A 665 -9.94 5.03 11.17
C SER A 665 -11.32 5.64 11.45
N VAL A 666 -11.83 6.49 10.53
CA VAL A 666 -13.10 7.23 10.72
C VAL A 666 -14.13 6.79 9.68
N LEU A 667 -15.36 6.60 10.13
CA LEU A 667 -16.57 6.63 9.32
C LEU A 667 -17.34 7.90 9.67
N ALA A 668 -17.47 8.80 8.71
CA ALA A 668 -18.15 10.07 8.89
C ALA A 668 -19.58 10.00 8.34
N VAL A 669 -20.56 10.45 9.10
CA VAL A 669 -21.90 10.80 8.59
C VAL A 669 -21.90 12.30 8.32
N CYS A 670 -22.30 12.71 7.12
CA CYS A 670 -22.43 14.11 6.73
C CYS A 670 -23.87 14.36 6.29
N ALA A 671 -24.48 15.45 6.76
CA ALA A 671 -25.86 15.79 6.41
C ALA A 671 -26.08 17.30 6.25
N GLY A 672 -26.88 17.66 5.25
CA GLY A 672 -27.55 18.96 5.12
C GLY A 672 -28.98 18.83 5.64
N ILE A 673 -29.28 19.45 6.78
CA ILE A 673 -30.51 19.24 7.55
C ILE A 673 -31.41 20.49 7.47
N HIS A 674 -32.72 20.29 7.54
CA HIS A 674 -33.65 21.37 7.82
C HIS A 674 -33.30 22.09 9.14
N PRO A 675 -33.31 23.44 9.18
CA PRO A 675 -32.99 24.18 10.39
C PRO A 675 -33.87 23.78 11.59
N GLY A 676 -33.26 23.47 12.74
CA GLY A 676 -33.96 23.09 13.97
C GLY A 676 -34.23 21.59 14.13
N GLU A 677 -33.97 20.77 13.12
CA GLU A 677 -34.19 19.32 13.14
C GLU A 677 -32.92 18.53 13.54
N GLU A 678 -31.86 19.19 14.01
CA GLU A 678 -30.56 18.55 14.27
C GLU A 678 -30.63 17.58 15.44
N ILE A 679 -31.31 17.96 16.52
CA ILE A 679 -31.48 17.10 17.71
C ILE A 679 -32.22 15.84 17.31
N LYS A 680 -33.35 15.98 16.60
CA LYS A 680 -34.16 14.85 16.13
C LYS A 680 -33.35 13.94 15.20
N THR A 681 -32.59 14.52 14.28
CA THR A 681 -31.72 13.76 13.37
C THR A 681 -30.64 12.99 14.13
N LYS A 682 -29.97 13.62 15.10
CA LYS A 682 -28.96 12.94 15.95
C LYS A 682 -29.60 11.79 16.75
N THR A 683 -30.78 12.00 17.31
CA THR A 683 -31.52 10.95 18.04
C THR A 683 -31.84 9.76 17.15
N LEU A 684 -32.41 9.99 15.97
CA LEU A 684 -32.71 8.91 15.01
C LEU A 684 -31.47 8.14 14.58
N LEU A 685 -30.35 8.83 14.34
CA LEU A 685 -29.09 8.18 14.00
C LEU A 685 -28.56 7.31 15.15
N ARG A 686 -28.66 7.77 16.39
CA ARG A 686 -28.25 6.98 17.56
C ARG A 686 -29.14 5.75 17.75
N GLU A 687 -30.44 5.91 17.63
CA GLU A 687 -31.41 4.80 17.70
C GLU A 687 -31.15 3.77 16.60
N ALA A 688 -30.89 4.21 15.37
CA ALA A 688 -30.57 3.32 14.25
C ALA A 688 -29.27 2.54 14.46
N LEU A 689 -28.19 3.22 14.91
CA LEU A 689 -26.93 2.57 15.23
C LEU A 689 -27.10 1.52 16.35
N GLN A 690 -27.89 1.83 17.37
CA GLN A 690 -28.19 0.90 18.46
C GLN A 690 -29.03 -0.28 17.96
N GLU A 691 -30.05 -0.04 17.13
CA GLU A 691 -30.87 -1.09 16.54
C GLU A 691 -30.03 -2.06 15.70
N TRP A 692 -29.12 -1.56 14.86
CA TRP A 692 -28.26 -2.43 14.05
C TRP A 692 -27.25 -3.22 14.89
N LYS A 693 -26.87 -2.68 16.04
CA LYS A 693 -26.02 -3.39 17.01
C LYS A 693 -26.77 -4.52 17.70
N GLU A 694 -28.05 -4.33 18.04
CA GLU A 694 -28.86 -5.31 18.77
C GLU A 694 -29.53 -6.34 17.87
N LYS A 695 -30.19 -5.88 16.80
CA LYS A 695 -31.01 -6.71 15.90
C LYS A 695 -30.28 -7.09 14.61
N GLY A 696 -29.16 -6.43 14.32
CA GLY A 696 -28.38 -6.65 13.11
C GLY A 696 -28.83 -5.80 11.90
N LEU A 697 -28.11 -5.96 10.79
CA LEU A 697 -28.37 -5.23 9.54
C LEU A 697 -29.40 -5.97 8.66
N PRO A 698 -30.27 -5.25 7.92
CA PRO A 698 -31.22 -5.88 7.00
C PRO A 698 -30.52 -6.62 5.84
N GLU A 699 -30.81 -7.91 5.67
CA GLU A 699 -30.18 -8.77 4.63
C GLU A 699 -30.35 -8.22 3.21
N LYS A 700 -31.53 -7.68 2.89
CA LYS A 700 -31.80 -7.07 1.57
C LYS A 700 -30.88 -5.88 1.28
N ALA A 701 -30.58 -5.06 2.29
CA ALA A 701 -29.67 -3.93 2.15
C ALA A 701 -28.24 -4.40 1.90
N VAL A 702 -27.79 -5.44 2.62
CA VAL A 702 -26.47 -6.06 2.42
C VAL A 702 -26.33 -6.67 1.02
N ALA A 703 -27.34 -7.42 0.56
CA ALA A 703 -27.32 -8.04 -0.77
C ALA A 703 -27.24 -6.99 -1.89
N ARG A 704 -27.99 -5.90 -1.76
CA ARG A 704 -27.92 -4.77 -2.70
C ARG A 704 -26.55 -4.10 -2.68
N ALA A 705 -26.03 -3.77 -1.50
CA ALA A 705 -24.73 -3.13 -1.34
C ALA A 705 -23.59 -3.95 -1.97
N LYS A 706 -23.61 -5.29 -1.80
CA LYS A 706 -22.66 -6.20 -2.47
C LYS A 706 -22.72 -6.05 -4.00
N LYS A 707 -23.92 -6.10 -4.57
CA LYS A 707 -24.12 -5.97 -6.02
C LYS A 707 -23.64 -4.62 -6.54
N MET A 708 -23.91 -3.54 -5.80
CA MET A 708 -23.47 -2.19 -6.16
C MET A 708 -21.94 -2.08 -6.17
N MET A 709 -21.27 -2.54 -5.12
CA MET A 709 -19.81 -2.53 -5.06
C MET A 709 -19.16 -3.38 -6.17
N GLN A 710 -19.73 -4.53 -6.49
CA GLN A 710 -19.24 -5.38 -7.59
C GLN A 710 -19.38 -4.68 -8.95
N ASN A 711 -20.52 -4.04 -9.20
CA ASN A 711 -20.74 -3.25 -10.41
C ASN A 711 -19.77 -2.07 -10.49
N GLU A 712 -19.50 -1.40 -9.36
CA GLU A 712 -18.53 -0.29 -9.30
C GLU A 712 -17.12 -0.74 -9.69
N LYS A 713 -16.67 -1.92 -9.24
CA LYS A 713 -15.36 -2.48 -9.61
C LYS A 713 -15.29 -2.92 -11.06
N LEU A 714 -16.41 -3.35 -11.65
CA LEU A 714 -16.47 -3.60 -13.09
C LEU A 714 -16.31 -2.29 -13.89
N LEU A 715 -17.08 -1.26 -13.54
CA LEU A 715 -17.03 0.06 -14.21
C LEU A 715 -15.72 0.82 -13.97
N LEU A 716 -14.98 0.51 -12.91
CA LEU A 716 -13.64 1.05 -12.66
C LEU A 716 -12.67 0.69 -13.81
N GLN A 717 -12.85 -0.48 -14.42
CA GLN A 717 -11.95 -0.97 -15.45
C GLN A 717 -12.02 -0.22 -16.78
N ASP A 718 -13.07 0.57 -16.99
CA ASP A 718 -13.27 1.39 -18.19
C ASP A 718 -12.86 2.86 -17.96
N ARG A 719 -12.35 3.19 -16.77
CA ARG A 719 -11.97 4.56 -16.38
C ARG A 719 -10.48 4.63 -16.05
N PRO A 720 -9.61 5.09 -16.98
CA PRO A 720 -8.16 4.99 -16.81
C PRO A 720 -7.64 5.73 -15.57
N ALA A 721 -8.17 6.91 -15.26
CA ALA A 721 -7.77 7.67 -14.07
C ALA A 721 -8.12 6.93 -12.75
N ALA A 722 -9.31 6.31 -12.70
CA ALA A 722 -9.78 5.58 -11.53
C ALA A 722 -9.06 4.24 -11.38
N LEU A 723 -8.75 3.57 -12.49
CA LEU A 723 -7.97 2.33 -12.49
C LEU A 723 -6.54 2.57 -11.98
N LEU A 724 -5.89 3.63 -12.45
CA LEU A 724 -4.56 4.03 -11.97
C LEU A 724 -4.58 4.37 -10.47
N GLU A 725 -5.56 5.16 -10.01
CA GLU A 725 -5.74 5.46 -8.58
C GLU A 725 -5.92 4.19 -7.76
N TYR A 726 -6.77 3.27 -8.23
CA TYR A 726 -7.05 2.02 -7.54
C TYR A 726 -5.76 1.24 -7.28
N TYR A 727 -4.95 1.01 -8.31
CA TYR A 727 -3.70 0.27 -8.15
C TYR A 727 -2.68 1.01 -7.28
N ILE A 728 -2.58 2.34 -7.35
CA ILE A 728 -1.74 3.13 -6.44
C ILE A 728 -2.14 2.87 -4.99
N ARG A 729 -3.44 2.93 -4.66
CA ARG A 729 -3.94 2.62 -3.32
C ARG A 729 -3.73 1.16 -2.92
N GLN A 730 -3.83 0.23 -3.87
CA GLN A 730 -3.54 -1.18 -3.59
C GLN A 730 -2.06 -1.42 -3.27
N LEU A 731 -1.13 -0.73 -3.94
CA LEU A 731 0.30 -0.76 -3.60
C LEU A 731 0.56 -0.13 -2.22
N GLN A 732 -0.02 1.04 -1.95
CA GLN A 732 0.14 1.74 -0.66
C GLN A 732 -0.42 0.94 0.52
N SER A 733 -1.56 0.28 0.34
CA SER A 733 -2.11 -0.62 1.37
C SER A 733 -1.27 -1.89 1.55
N GLY A 734 -0.48 -2.25 0.54
CA GLY A 734 0.32 -3.47 0.47
C GLY A 734 -0.49 -4.74 0.22
N TRP A 735 -1.76 -4.65 -0.16
CA TRP A 735 -2.56 -5.83 -0.53
C TRP A 735 -2.42 -6.21 -2.00
N ASN A 736 -2.19 -5.21 -2.86
CA ASN A 736 -2.04 -5.38 -4.30
C ASN A 736 -3.18 -6.21 -4.94
N LEU A 737 -4.44 -5.95 -4.54
CA LEU A 737 -5.58 -6.72 -5.04
C LEU A 737 -5.96 -6.28 -6.44
N ARG A 738 -6.30 -7.24 -7.30
CA ARG A 738 -6.98 -6.94 -8.56
C ARG A 738 -8.46 -6.63 -8.33
N PRO A 739 -9.12 -5.85 -9.20
CA PRO A 739 -10.54 -5.53 -9.08
C PRO A 739 -11.45 -6.77 -8.95
N GLU A 740 -11.13 -7.87 -9.63
CA GLU A 740 -11.85 -9.13 -9.56
C GLU A 740 -11.68 -9.77 -8.18
N THR A 741 -10.45 -9.83 -7.69
CA THR A 741 -10.13 -10.36 -6.35
C THR A 741 -10.83 -9.56 -5.25
N TYR A 742 -10.86 -8.23 -5.39
CA TYR A 742 -11.63 -7.36 -4.50
C TYR A 742 -13.12 -7.73 -4.52
N SER A 743 -13.69 -7.95 -5.71
CA SER A 743 -15.11 -8.32 -5.88
C SER A 743 -15.45 -9.69 -5.30
N GLU A 744 -14.51 -10.64 -5.32
CA GLU A 744 -14.63 -11.94 -4.67
C GLU A 744 -14.64 -11.80 -3.14
N ILE A 745 -13.78 -10.95 -2.57
CA ILE A 745 -13.79 -10.67 -1.13
C ILE A 745 -15.13 -10.07 -0.72
N VAL A 746 -15.62 -9.05 -1.44
CA VAL A 746 -16.95 -8.44 -1.18
C VAL A 746 -18.07 -9.49 -1.20
N LYS A 747 -18.00 -10.45 -2.13
CA LYS A 747 -18.99 -11.55 -2.20
C LYS A 747 -18.96 -12.41 -0.93
N ALA A 748 -17.76 -12.69 -0.42
CA ALA A 748 -17.51 -13.57 0.72
C ALA A 748 -17.83 -12.96 2.08
N VAL A 749 -17.83 -11.61 2.21
CA VAL A 749 -18.17 -10.93 3.48
C VAL A 749 -19.52 -11.41 4.00
N THR A 750 -19.57 -11.83 5.27
CA THR A 750 -20.79 -12.42 5.85
C THR A 750 -21.63 -11.38 6.60
N LEU A 751 -22.93 -11.66 6.82
CA LEU A 751 -23.78 -10.79 7.63
C LEU A 751 -23.27 -10.68 9.09
N PRO A 752 -22.90 -11.77 9.79
CA PRO A 752 -22.34 -11.67 11.14
C PRO A 752 -21.07 -10.82 11.21
N GLU A 753 -20.21 -10.87 10.19
CA GLU A 753 -19.03 -10.01 10.10
C GLU A 753 -19.42 -8.53 10.04
N LEU A 754 -20.38 -8.15 9.18
CA LEU A 754 -20.86 -6.77 9.09
C LEU A 754 -21.55 -6.31 10.38
N GLN A 755 -22.28 -7.19 11.06
CA GLN A 755 -22.90 -6.90 12.36
C GLN A 755 -21.84 -6.63 13.43
N ALA A 756 -20.79 -7.45 13.50
CA ALA A 756 -19.67 -7.21 14.41
C ALA A 756 -18.96 -5.88 14.10
N LEU A 757 -18.79 -5.56 12.82
CA LEU A 757 -18.23 -4.27 12.37
C LEU A 757 -19.11 -3.08 12.71
N ALA A 758 -20.43 -3.20 12.63
CA ALA A 758 -21.36 -2.16 13.06
C ALA A 758 -21.32 -1.97 14.58
N ALA A 759 -21.26 -3.07 15.34
CA ALA A 759 -21.26 -3.06 16.81
C ALA A 759 -20.01 -2.41 17.43
N GLN A 760 -18.87 -2.43 16.73
CA GLN A 760 -17.62 -1.79 17.19
C GLN A 760 -17.55 -0.28 16.89
N LEU A 761 -18.42 0.26 16.02
CA LEU A 761 -18.42 1.68 15.69
C LEU A 761 -18.71 2.51 16.95
N GLU A 762 -17.84 3.48 17.23
CA GLU A 762 -17.96 4.32 18.43
C GLU A 762 -18.21 5.77 18.02
N TRP A 763 -19.34 6.34 18.44
CA TRP A 763 -19.63 7.77 18.24
C TRP A 763 -18.76 8.62 19.14
N LYS A 764 -17.80 9.34 18.56
CA LYS A 764 -16.84 10.17 19.32
C LYS A 764 -17.20 11.65 19.27
N VAL A 765 -17.38 12.19 18.07
CA VAL A 765 -17.57 13.64 17.86
C VAL A 765 -18.76 13.87 16.95
N ASP A 766 -19.60 14.84 17.30
CA ASP A 766 -20.55 15.43 16.37
C ASP A 766 -20.51 16.96 16.41
N TYR A 767 -20.66 17.57 15.24
CA TYR A 767 -20.61 19.02 15.06
C TYR A 767 -21.79 19.49 14.20
N SER A 768 -22.48 20.52 14.67
CA SER A 768 -23.59 21.17 13.97
C SER A 768 -23.27 22.64 13.69
N LEU A 769 -23.36 23.06 12.43
CA LEU A 769 -23.38 24.47 12.05
C LEU A 769 -24.82 24.85 11.71
N GLN A 770 -25.43 25.71 12.52
CA GLN A 770 -26.85 26.06 12.45
C GLN A 770 -27.05 27.49 11.91
N PRO A 771 -28.18 27.79 11.25
CA PRO A 771 -28.55 29.16 10.92
C PRO A 771 -28.67 30.05 12.16
N THR A 772 -28.11 31.25 12.11
CA THR A 772 -28.33 32.28 13.13
C THR A 772 -29.83 32.56 13.29
N THR A 773 -30.29 32.58 14.54
CA THR A 773 -31.71 32.65 14.94
C THR A 773 -32.46 33.94 14.58
N ASP A 774 -31.81 34.93 13.98
CA ASP A 774 -32.48 36.14 13.44
C ASP A 774 -33.38 35.84 12.23
N ASN A 775 -33.27 34.64 11.65
CA ASN A 775 -34.07 34.21 10.50
C ASN A 775 -35.48 33.67 10.83
N LYS A 776 -35.90 33.60 12.10
CA LYS A 776 -37.32 33.33 12.40
C LYS A 776 -38.25 34.40 11.79
N ASN A 777 -37.79 35.64 11.74
CA ASN A 777 -38.51 36.73 11.08
C ASN A 777 -38.49 36.63 9.54
N PHE A 778 -37.55 35.91 8.93
CA PHE A 778 -37.44 35.88 7.47
C PHE A 778 -38.46 34.94 6.82
N GLN A 779 -38.78 33.81 7.45
CA GLN A 779 -39.88 32.95 6.98
C GLN A 779 -41.24 33.60 7.24
N GLU A 780 -41.46 34.26 8.39
CA GLU A 780 -42.69 35.02 8.63
C GLU A 780 -42.83 36.24 7.70
N GLU A 781 -41.74 36.94 7.37
CA GLU A 781 -41.75 38.03 6.38
C GLU A 781 -41.97 37.54 4.95
N MET A 782 -41.36 36.42 4.53
CA MET A 782 -41.60 35.88 3.19
C MET A 782 -43.04 35.38 3.03
N TRP A 783 -43.54 34.58 3.98
CA TRP A 783 -44.90 34.07 3.91
C TRP A 783 -45.95 35.15 4.16
N GLY A 784 -45.61 36.21 4.92
CA GLY A 784 -46.42 37.41 5.09
C GLY A 784 -46.40 38.36 3.89
N LYS A 785 -45.41 38.26 2.99
CA LYS A 785 -45.37 38.99 1.70
C LYS A 785 -46.00 38.20 0.54
N ILE A 786 -46.22 36.89 0.71
CA ILE A 786 -46.87 36.00 -0.27
C ILE A 786 -48.38 35.88 -0.02
N LYS A 787 -48.85 36.07 1.22
CA LYS A 787 -50.27 36.29 1.54
C LYS A 787 -50.66 37.75 1.35
#